data_AF-A0A3N0ZCC6-F1
#
_entry.id   AF-A0A3N0ZCC6-F1
#
_cell.length_a   1.000
_cell.length_b   1.000
_cell.length_c   1.000
_cell.angle_alpha   90.00
_cell.angle_beta   90.00
_cell.angle_gamma   90.00
#
_symmetry.space_group_name_H-M   'P 1'
#
loop_
_entity.id
_entity.type
_entity.pdbx_description
1 polymer ?
#
loop_
_entity_poly.entity_id
_entity_poly.type
_entity_poly.pdbx_seq_one_letter_code
_entity_poly.pdbx_strand_id
1 'polypeptide(L)'
;MKSSFKFSALFGSLLLAFFLAVIPLRIAAQPSGYCSVYPPEPQGTYSYVYYYCYGPLYYGYIINVKIRDVATGTWVLDWTTGADNCYTFTGQEAKLKLGKSYQLYFSFYMPYSWYCQYITQYGYYSYCYGLAWLDWNMNAKFNDANEFLGVQTLQLANWSQSTCTGNYGPFNINVPNSQQVGKTRLRVAHNMWGHNGGPGSTGCYLYYVYDYPPYYFYYYAYGEAEDYVIEFMPDIEATFPNDGDILRANETYDGSDANHPRPMVRMGSTQPSGAILRYRIVGPKPSTNVVYEGLDPSTGSIDINMGGYRQYNIQRARGTFATSNGGFRANRGGEYRLQVTIGGTAAPAEAYPNFTVAWDNDLSISGVVSPKTNLAPRFMKYLRGQTIRVIGTFQNTGLNNITEFYATARIVDPNGVEVYNRQVHFDANNDPRYSPLQPGQKIDLEFPSFQGTVVGVYKLYLDCSLESAVDQEAYNNYLPRQDEGDYTFEIAYEFQVKANRVVKPALNEQIIGNRPYIPSGEFKNLGVNVASDFPVRLILYKLPDTLNSVYQSTITVQDIQSGTYNTRVVDFDVFIPRETGQYLAKLICAHPEDPVRSDDTVWSYFSVLGGLAGTYRVGVGQDFPTIDSAMNALYLRGVSGNVVFELTDSYYQVKARTDVEPSAPAWDFRSWILNLGYNADLNTTYTVTWKPSTQKSLTKGSITIELVSPTGKGIAFGQTTKPSNVYSVYYEYRTKGSISRKYVNTPGYIIFDGGPQKSIKLRLVSYSRGGGQAIYLGPGSHHIQIKNLIIENANSNIADKTWLPMTAYSPVYGFTYTPDTLLQGSNVFGYSAGVTIRSYLPYDNLEREQASIMGLDTLPANNNLIEGNEIYGFGYGIVSIGYGQLWRETNYVKYYNYNNTFSNNTIYNVKRAGIFLGYEQNSQVVGNRIYNVNGGSTDAYGILLGGEGSSSYKGYNNIGISINRNEISGVSSNIGAIGIKVEQEANVLPHPYLGNVLYPDVAESMQIANNIIWGVTVGTGNAYRAGIHLLTARRANPDILAYFLTPKLTGYYSRNDKIVNNTIVISPNPGVVSAYPIAGIGIQHAKNTLVMNNAVALMDMNVDPNNQVYACLFYQGMMPSEMGLTSDRNAFW
;
A
#
# COMPACT_ATOMS: atom_id res chain seq x y z
N MET A 1 -49.41 -26.42 -54.00
CA MET A 1 -48.18 -26.05 -54.71
C MET A 1 -47.50 -24.91 -53.95
N LYS A 2 -46.21 -25.09 -53.65
CA LYS A 2 -45.22 -24.11 -53.17
C LYS A 2 -45.41 -23.53 -51.75
N SER A 3 -44.86 -24.25 -50.78
CA SER A 3 -44.30 -23.74 -49.53
C SER A 3 -42.81 -24.08 -49.48
N SER A 4 -41.91 -23.10 -49.50
CA SER A 4 -40.50 -23.25 -49.07
C SER A 4 -39.69 -21.98 -49.33
N PHE A 5 -38.63 -21.79 -48.53
CA PHE A 5 -37.52 -20.83 -48.64
C PHE A 5 -37.65 -19.46 -47.97
N LYS A 6 -37.64 -19.43 -46.61
CA LYS A 6 -36.91 -18.42 -45.80
C LYS A 6 -36.54 -18.96 -44.41
N PHE A 7 -35.77 -20.06 -44.33
CA PHE A 7 -35.31 -20.61 -43.04
C PHE A 7 -33.81 -20.95 -42.94
N SER A 8 -32.99 -20.64 -43.96
CA SER A 8 -31.60 -21.12 -44.05
C SER A 8 -30.50 -20.08 -43.81
N ALA A 9 -30.81 -18.79 -43.66
CA ALA A 9 -29.78 -17.76 -43.53
C ALA A 9 -29.41 -17.38 -42.08
N LEU A 10 -30.27 -17.67 -41.10
CA LEU A 10 -30.03 -17.31 -39.69
C LEU A 10 -29.39 -18.44 -38.86
N PHE A 11 -29.44 -19.70 -39.34
CA PHE A 11 -28.76 -20.81 -38.67
C PHE A 11 -27.27 -20.91 -39.01
N GLY A 12 -26.83 -20.44 -40.18
CA GLY A 12 -25.42 -20.52 -40.59
C GLY A 12 -24.49 -19.59 -39.80
N SER A 13 -24.97 -18.40 -39.43
CA SER A 13 -24.20 -17.43 -38.63
C SER A 13 -24.26 -17.70 -37.12
N LEU A 14 -25.29 -18.40 -36.63
CA LEU A 14 -25.34 -18.84 -35.23
C LEU A 14 -24.51 -20.12 -35.00
N LEU A 15 -24.45 -21.05 -35.97
CA LEU A 15 -23.63 -22.26 -35.86
C LEU A 15 -22.13 -21.96 -35.98
N LEU A 16 -21.72 -20.98 -36.80
CA LEU A 16 -20.31 -20.58 -36.89
C LEU A 16 -19.84 -19.85 -35.63
N ALA A 17 -20.72 -19.09 -34.96
CA ALA A 17 -20.45 -18.51 -33.65
C ALA A 17 -20.43 -19.57 -32.52
N PHE A 18 -21.21 -20.64 -32.64
CA PHE A 18 -21.20 -21.74 -31.65
C PHE A 18 -20.01 -22.69 -31.82
N PHE A 19 -19.50 -22.89 -33.05
CA PHE A 19 -18.31 -23.72 -33.29
C PHE A 19 -16.98 -22.97 -33.09
N LEU A 20 -16.96 -21.63 -33.13
CA LEU A 20 -15.79 -20.82 -32.73
C LEU A 20 -15.70 -20.56 -31.20
N ALA A 21 -16.73 -20.94 -30.42
CA ALA A 21 -16.78 -20.71 -28.98
C ALA A 21 -16.40 -21.94 -28.12
N VAL A 22 -16.04 -23.09 -28.71
CA VAL A 22 -15.66 -24.29 -27.94
C VAL A 22 -14.47 -25.02 -28.57
N ILE A 23 -13.33 -24.34 -28.65
CA ILE A 23 -12.09 -24.94 -28.17
C ILE A 23 -11.60 -23.99 -27.09
N PRO A 24 -11.71 -24.33 -25.79
CA PRO A 24 -11.01 -23.55 -24.80
C PRO A 24 -9.52 -23.77 -25.05
N LEU A 25 -8.88 -22.86 -25.78
CA LEU A 25 -7.49 -22.54 -25.51
C LEU A 25 -7.49 -22.04 -24.07
N ARG A 26 -7.30 -22.97 -23.13
CA ARG A 26 -7.00 -22.64 -21.74
C ARG A 26 -5.64 -21.95 -21.75
N ILE A 27 -5.64 -20.65 -21.97
CA ILE A 27 -4.55 -19.79 -21.53
C ILE A 27 -4.62 -19.88 -20.00
N ALA A 28 -3.84 -20.78 -19.41
CA ALA A 28 -3.69 -20.79 -17.96
C ALA A 28 -3.12 -19.42 -17.55
N ALA A 29 -3.73 -18.79 -16.55
CA ALA A 29 -3.22 -17.54 -16.01
C ALA A 29 -1.73 -17.70 -15.62
N GLN A 30 -0.92 -16.66 -15.86
CA GLN A 30 0.46 -16.66 -15.39
C GLN A 30 0.50 -16.85 -13.86
N PRO A 31 1.35 -17.74 -13.32
CA PRO A 31 1.50 -17.94 -11.88
C PRO A 31 2.00 -16.67 -11.18
N SER A 32 1.64 -16.51 -9.91
CA SER A 32 2.22 -15.47 -9.05
C SER A 32 3.75 -15.66 -8.94
N GLY A 33 4.53 -14.61 -9.20
CA GLY A 33 6.00 -14.64 -9.12
C GLY A 33 6.73 -15.01 -10.41
N TYR A 34 5.97 -15.26 -11.49
CA TYR A 34 6.51 -15.58 -12.80
C TYR A 34 7.29 -14.40 -13.41
N CYS A 35 8.59 -14.59 -13.68
CA CYS A 35 9.50 -13.56 -14.21
C CYS A 35 9.22 -12.14 -13.65
N SER A 36 9.10 -12.04 -12.32
CA SER A 36 8.94 -10.75 -11.63
C SER A 36 10.06 -9.80 -12.02
N VAL A 37 9.72 -8.60 -12.49
CA VAL A 37 10.68 -7.57 -12.88
C VAL A 37 11.67 -7.30 -11.75
N TYR A 38 12.94 -7.66 -11.95
CA TYR A 38 14.06 -7.42 -11.03
C TYR A 38 15.19 -6.70 -11.79
N PRO A 39 15.81 -5.65 -11.23
CA PRO A 39 15.65 -5.17 -9.86
C PRO A 39 14.26 -4.55 -9.61
N PRO A 40 13.77 -4.54 -8.35
CA PRO A 40 12.75 -3.56 -7.96
C PRO A 40 13.26 -2.19 -8.44
N GLU A 41 12.35 -1.35 -8.93
CA GLU A 41 12.64 0.03 -9.36
C GLU A 41 13.89 0.59 -8.66
N PRO A 42 14.97 0.89 -9.40
CA PRO A 42 16.09 1.62 -8.81
C PRO A 42 15.52 2.87 -8.15
N GLN A 43 15.98 3.21 -6.93
CA GLN A 43 15.60 4.46 -6.28
C GLN A 43 16.16 5.67 -7.05
N GLY A 44 15.55 5.98 -8.18
CA GLY A 44 15.90 7.02 -9.13
C GLY A 44 14.71 7.31 -10.06
N THR A 45 14.63 8.55 -10.52
CA THR A 45 13.48 9.21 -11.19
C THR A 45 13.06 8.68 -12.58
N TYR A 46 13.33 7.43 -12.94
CA TYR A 46 12.96 6.87 -14.25
C TYR A 46 12.09 5.61 -14.11
N SER A 47 10.89 5.63 -14.70
CA SER A 47 10.00 4.45 -14.74
C SER A 47 10.34 3.61 -15.98
N TYR A 48 10.77 2.36 -15.79
CA TYR A 48 10.98 1.42 -16.89
C TYR A 48 9.64 0.75 -17.24
N VAL A 49 9.18 0.90 -18.48
CA VAL A 49 8.00 0.17 -18.98
C VAL A 49 8.49 -1.04 -19.78
N TYR A 50 8.23 -2.24 -19.26
CA TYR A 50 8.60 -3.49 -19.90
C TYR A 50 7.50 -3.87 -20.92
N TYR A 51 7.81 -3.71 -22.20
CA TYR A 51 6.95 -4.21 -23.29
C TYR A 51 7.47 -5.59 -23.74
N TYR A 52 6.68 -6.63 -23.48
CA TYR A 52 7.00 -8.02 -23.82
C TYR A 52 6.54 -8.45 -25.23
N CYS A 53 6.00 -7.51 -26.03
CA CYS A 53 5.65 -7.73 -27.44
C CYS A 53 5.75 -6.41 -28.21
N TYR A 54 6.41 -6.44 -29.36
CA TYR A 54 6.21 -5.48 -30.44
C TYR A 54 5.50 -6.23 -31.57
N GLY A 55 4.40 -5.68 -32.08
CA GLY A 55 3.39 -6.44 -32.84
C GLY A 55 3.93 -7.32 -33.98
N PRO A 56 3.20 -8.40 -34.34
CA PRO A 56 3.61 -9.48 -35.27
C PRO A 56 3.96 -9.03 -36.70
N LEU A 57 3.85 -7.74 -37.00
CA LEU A 57 3.99 -7.20 -38.35
C LEU A 57 5.44 -7.03 -38.81
N TYR A 58 6.47 -7.15 -37.96
CA TYR A 58 7.83 -6.75 -38.36
C TYR A 58 8.99 -7.74 -38.07
N TYR A 59 8.93 -8.65 -37.08
CA TYR A 59 10.15 -9.32 -36.57
C TYR A 59 10.11 -10.86 -36.42
N GLY A 60 9.11 -11.54 -37.01
CA GLY A 60 9.03 -13.01 -37.04
C GLY A 60 8.41 -13.66 -35.83
N TYR A 61 7.84 -14.86 -36.03
CA TYR A 61 7.22 -15.66 -34.99
C TYR A 61 7.61 -17.15 -35.08
N ILE A 62 7.72 -17.83 -33.95
CA ILE A 62 7.90 -19.27 -33.77
C ILE A 62 6.66 -19.97 -34.33
N ILE A 63 6.88 -21.04 -35.09
CA ILE A 63 5.81 -21.79 -35.78
C ILE A 63 5.69 -23.23 -35.31
N ASN A 64 6.74 -23.80 -34.73
CA ASN A 64 6.74 -25.19 -34.30
C ASN A 64 7.80 -25.45 -33.24
N VAL A 65 7.48 -26.28 -32.25
CA VAL A 65 8.38 -26.74 -31.18
C VAL A 65 8.22 -28.25 -31.01
N LYS A 66 9.34 -28.99 -31.04
CA LYS A 66 9.37 -30.45 -30.92
C LYS A 66 10.42 -30.93 -29.93
N ILE A 67 10.10 -32.00 -29.20
CA ILE A 67 11.04 -32.68 -28.29
C ILE A 67 11.07 -34.16 -28.61
N ARG A 68 12.27 -34.72 -28.79
CA ARG A 68 12.51 -36.12 -29.15
C ARG A 68 13.25 -36.85 -28.02
N ASP A 69 12.80 -38.05 -27.68
CA ASP A 69 13.57 -38.98 -26.83
C ASP A 69 14.75 -39.54 -27.64
N VAL A 70 15.97 -39.39 -27.10
CA VAL A 70 17.20 -39.79 -27.80
C VAL A 70 17.32 -41.31 -27.91
N ALA A 71 16.84 -42.06 -26.93
CA ALA A 71 17.00 -43.51 -26.88
C ALA A 71 16.00 -44.24 -27.79
N THR A 72 14.73 -43.80 -27.78
CA THR A 72 13.66 -44.45 -28.58
C THR A 72 13.46 -43.80 -29.94
N GLY A 73 13.93 -42.56 -30.11
CA GLY A 73 13.71 -41.77 -31.32
C GLY A 73 12.28 -41.23 -31.47
N THR A 74 11.40 -41.40 -30.47
CA THR A 74 10.00 -40.96 -30.50
C THR A 74 9.84 -39.50 -30.12
N TRP A 75 8.91 -38.79 -30.76
CA TRP A 75 8.54 -37.42 -30.40
C TRP A 75 7.65 -37.44 -29.15
N VAL A 76 8.13 -36.81 -28.07
CA VAL A 76 7.37 -36.60 -26.83
C VAL A 76 6.63 -35.26 -26.81
N LEU A 77 6.96 -34.37 -27.75
CA LEU A 77 6.22 -33.17 -28.11
C LEU A 77 6.42 -32.90 -29.61
N ASP A 78 5.33 -32.59 -30.32
CA ASP A 78 5.36 -32.04 -31.68
C ASP A 78 4.18 -31.07 -31.81
N TRP A 79 4.46 -29.77 -31.66
CA TRP A 79 3.43 -28.74 -31.59
C TRP A 79 3.67 -27.63 -32.60
N THR A 80 2.61 -27.22 -33.31
CA THR A 80 2.64 -26.12 -34.28
C THR A 80 1.85 -24.93 -33.72
N THR A 81 2.46 -23.75 -33.70
CA THR A 81 1.86 -22.52 -33.17
C THR A 81 1.22 -21.67 -34.27
N GLY A 82 0.19 -20.89 -33.91
CA GLY A 82 -0.57 -20.04 -34.81
C GLY A 82 -0.05 -18.60 -34.82
N ALA A 83 -0.28 -17.88 -35.93
CA ALA A 83 0.35 -16.58 -36.24
C ALA A 83 -0.03 -15.38 -35.33
N ASP A 84 -0.96 -15.54 -34.38
CA ASP A 84 -1.74 -14.41 -33.88
C ASP A 84 -1.43 -13.90 -32.47
N ASN A 85 -0.49 -14.45 -31.69
CA ASN A 85 -0.28 -13.94 -30.33
C ASN A 85 1.16 -14.08 -29.83
N CYS A 86 1.87 -12.94 -29.75
CA CYS A 86 3.08 -12.81 -28.94
C CYS A 86 2.83 -13.34 -27.53
N TYR A 87 3.77 -14.13 -27.01
CA TYR A 87 3.74 -14.65 -25.65
C TYR A 87 2.47 -15.44 -25.32
N THR A 88 2.29 -16.58 -25.98
CA THR A 88 1.24 -17.53 -25.61
C THR A 88 1.79 -18.61 -24.70
N PHE A 89 1.23 -18.71 -23.49
CA PHE A 89 1.27 -19.96 -22.76
C PHE A 89 0.39 -20.95 -23.53
N THR A 90 1.03 -21.89 -24.23
CA THR A 90 0.31 -22.81 -25.14
C THR A 90 -0.50 -23.86 -24.39
N GLY A 91 -0.24 -24.05 -23.08
CA GLY A 91 -0.83 -25.09 -22.25
C GLY A 91 -0.43 -26.52 -22.65
N GLN A 92 0.44 -26.67 -23.65
CA GLN A 92 0.90 -27.95 -24.16
C GLN A 92 1.98 -28.52 -23.25
N GLU A 93 1.91 -29.83 -23.03
CA GLU A 93 2.67 -30.54 -22.01
C GLU A 93 3.54 -31.62 -22.65
N ALA A 94 4.85 -31.57 -22.40
CA ALA A 94 5.79 -32.65 -22.74
C ALA A 94 6.21 -33.38 -21.46
N LYS A 95 6.27 -34.71 -21.52
CA LYS A 95 6.63 -35.56 -20.38
C LYS A 95 8.05 -36.10 -20.54
N LEU A 96 8.97 -35.73 -19.66
CA LEU A 96 10.38 -36.11 -19.70
C LEU A 96 10.74 -36.97 -18.48
N LYS A 97 11.28 -38.16 -18.70
CA LYS A 97 11.66 -39.08 -17.62
C LYS A 97 13.01 -38.70 -17.01
N LEU A 98 13.12 -38.82 -15.69
CA LEU A 98 14.37 -38.65 -14.96
C LEU A 98 15.45 -39.61 -15.50
N GLY A 99 16.68 -39.13 -15.63
CA GLY A 99 17.81 -39.95 -16.10
C GLY A 99 17.86 -40.21 -17.61
N LYS A 100 16.91 -39.66 -18.39
CA LYS A 100 16.87 -39.78 -19.85
C LYS A 100 17.36 -38.49 -20.53
N SER A 101 17.78 -38.66 -21.79
CA SER A 101 18.23 -37.58 -22.65
C SER A 101 17.20 -37.31 -23.75
N TYR A 102 16.95 -36.02 -24.00
CA TYR A 102 16.01 -35.52 -24.99
C TYR A 102 16.68 -34.46 -25.87
N GLN A 103 16.11 -34.24 -27.06
CA GLN A 103 16.54 -33.21 -27.99
C GLN A 103 15.36 -32.29 -28.34
N LEU A 104 15.54 -31.00 -28.09
CA LEU A 104 14.59 -29.94 -28.41
C LEU A 104 14.93 -29.31 -29.77
N TYR A 105 13.89 -29.05 -30.55
CA TYR A 105 13.93 -28.34 -31.83
C TYR A 105 12.81 -27.30 -31.85
N PHE A 106 13.05 -26.15 -32.49
CA PHE A 106 11.96 -25.22 -32.80
C PHE A 106 12.23 -24.45 -34.09
N SER A 107 11.16 -23.97 -34.71
CA SER A 107 11.19 -23.28 -35.99
C SER A 107 10.53 -21.92 -35.87
N PHE A 108 10.96 -20.96 -36.70
CA PHE A 108 10.34 -19.64 -36.79
C PHE A 108 10.09 -19.23 -38.24
N TYR A 109 9.23 -18.25 -38.44
CA TYR A 109 8.78 -17.71 -39.70
C TYR A 109 8.68 -16.17 -39.64
N MET A 110 9.20 -15.50 -40.66
CA MET A 110 9.10 -14.06 -40.86
C MET A 110 8.24 -13.75 -42.09
N PRO A 111 7.08 -13.08 -41.92
CA PRO A 111 6.15 -12.82 -43.02
C PRO A 111 6.57 -11.66 -43.95
N TYR A 112 7.41 -10.72 -43.50
CA TYR A 112 7.69 -9.48 -44.24
C TYR A 112 8.97 -9.55 -45.10
N SER A 113 8.77 -9.60 -46.42
CA SER A 113 9.84 -9.65 -47.44
C SER A 113 10.84 -8.50 -47.36
N TRP A 114 10.38 -7.29 -47.00
CA TRP A 114 11.24 -6.11 -46.92
C TRP A 114 12.32 -6.23 -45.85
N TYR A 115 12.01 -6.80 -44.67
CA TYR A 115 13.01 -6.95 -43.60
C TYR A 115 14.03 -8.04 -43.92
N CYS A 116 13.59 -9.15 -44.50
CA CYS A 116 14.49 -10.19 -45.03
C CYS A 116 15.47 -9.62 -46.08
N GLN A 117 14.98 -8.74 -46.97
CA GLN A 117 15.80 -8.06 -47.96
C GLN A 117 16.67 -6.95 -47.35
N TYR A 118 16.16 -6.17 -46.40
CA TYR A 118 16.87 -5.08 -45.74
C TYR A 118 18.10 -5.61 -44.98
N ILE A 119 17.95 -6.73 -44.26
CA ILE A 119 19.04 -7.31 -43.47
C ILE A 119 20.13 -7.89 -44.39
N THR A 120 19.74 -8.54 -45.49
CA THR A 120 20.69 -9.07 -46.48
C THR A 120 21.35 -7.97 -47.32
N GLN A 121 20.63 -6.88 -47.64
CA GLN A 121 21.11 -5.78 -48.49
C GLN A 121 22.07 -4.82 -47.78
N TYR A 122 21.86 -4.54 -46.49
CA TYR A 122 22.66 -3.56 -45.76
C TYR A 122 23.76 -4.19 -44.87
N GLY A 123 23.90 -5.51 -44.85
CA GLY A 123 25.00 -6.20 -44.18
C GLY A 123 25.07 -6.02 -42.66
N TYR A 124 23.99 -5.56 -42.02
CA TYR A 124 24.00 -5.21 -40.60
C TYR A 124 24.19 -6.43 -39.68
N TYR A 125 23.71 -7.62 -40.05
CA TYR A 125 23.91 -8.87 -39.30
C TYR A 125 23.88 -10.10 -40.21
N SER A 126 24.77 -11.06 -39.99
CA SER A 126 24.84 -12.30 -40.78
C SER A 126 24.08 -13.47 -40.17
N TYR A 127 23.48 -13.31 -38.97
CA TYR A 127 22.93 -14.41 -38.19
C TYR A 127 21.66 -14.07 -37.40
N CYS A 128 20.81 -15.08 -37.19
CA CYS A 128 19.76 -15.09 -36.18
C CYS A 128 20.04 -16.14 -35.09
N TYR A 129 19.54 -15.91 -33.88
CA TYR A 129 19.78 -16.73 -32.72
C TYR A 129 18.48 -17.37 -32.22
N GLY A 130 18.53 -18.68 -32.00
CA GLY A 130 17.51 -19.45 -31.30
C GLY A 130 18.04 -19.77 -29.92
N LEU A 131 17.28 -19.41 -28.89
CA LEU A 131 17.67 -19.55 -27.50
C LEU A 131 16.64 -20.44 -26.79
N ALA A 132 17.09 -21.27 -25.86
CA ALA A 132 16.21 -22.12 -25.06
C ALA A 132 16.60 -22.13 -23.59
N TRP A 133 15.60 -22.12 -22.71
CA TRP A 133 15.75 -22.25 -21.26
C TRP A 133 14.79 -23.30 -20.72
N LEU A 134 15.22 -24.05 -19.72
CA LEU A 134 14.40 -24.98 -18.95
C LEU A 134 14.54 -24.62 -17.47
N ASP A 135 13.41 -24.30 -16.84
CA ASP A 135 13.33 -23.99 -15.42
C ASP A 135 13.52 -25.30 -14.64
N TRP A 136 14.77 -25.59 -14.24
CA TRP A 136 15.07 -26.85 -13.57
C TRP A 136 14.58 -26.85 -12.12
N ASN A 137 14.54 -25.71 -11.43
CA ASN A 137 14.16 -25.69 -10.02
C ASN A 137 12.67 -25.41 -9.79
N MET A 138 11.89 -25.27 -10.86
CA MET A 138 10.43 -25.12 -10.86
C MET A 138 9.96 -23.85 -10.13
N ASN A 139 10.81 -22.84 -10.03
CA ASN A 139 10.50 -21.60 -9.32
C ASN A 139 9.80 -20.56 -10.23
N ALA A 140 9.59 -20.91 -11.51
CA ALA A 140 8.98 -20.10 -12.54
C ALA A 140 9.79 -18.83 -12.90
N LYS A 141 11.11 -18.87 -12.69
CA LYS A 141 12.10 -17.85 -13.08
C LYS A 141 13.15 -18.52 -13.95
N PHE A 142 13.60 -17.82 -14.98
CA PHE A 142 14.67 -18.28 -15.86
C PHE A 142 15.93 -17.47 -15.59
N ASN A 143 16.43 -17.44 -14.36
CA ASN A 143 17.58 -16.62 -14.00
C ASN A 143 18.71 -17.40 -13.33
N ASP A 144 18.55 -18.71 -13.17
CA ASP A 144 19.57 -19.55 -12.59
C ASP A 144 20.56 -20.00 -13.66
N ALA A 145 21.84 -20.11 -13.26
CA ALA A 145 22.96 -20.31 -14.20
C ALA A 145 22.84 -21.58 -15.06
N ASN A 146 22.09 -22.59 -14.61
CA ASN A 146 21.96 -23.90 -15.24
C ASN A 146 20.68 -24.04 -16.10
N GLU A 147 19.84 -23.02 -16.16
CA GLU A 147 18.55 -23.08 -16.86
C GLU A 147 18.67 -22.78 -18.35
N PHE A 148 19.74 -22.11 -18.76
CA PHE A 148 20.01 -21.85 -20.16
C PHE A 148 20.53 -23.11 -20.86
N LEU A 149 19.75 -23.64 -21.80
CA LEU A 149 20.09 -24.84 -22.58
C LEU A 149 21.09 -24.55 -23.71
N GLY A 150 21.13 -23.30 -24.18
CA GLY A 150 22.12 -22.83 -25.16
C GLY A 150 21.54 -21.91 -26.23
N VAL A 151 22.42 -21.53 -27.15
CA VAL A 151 22.12 -20.72 -28.33
C VAL A 151 22.45 -21.49 -29.60
N GLN A 152 21.57 -21.43 -30.59
CA GLN A 152 21.81 -21.92 -31.95
C GLN A 152 21.80 -20.75 -32.91
N THR A 153 22.76 -20.74 -33.84
CA THR A 153 22.97 -19.64 -34.76
C THR A 153 22.59 -20.07 -36.17
N LEU A 154 21.74 -19.32 -36.84
CA LEU A 154 21.36 -19.54 -38.23
C LEU A 154 21.91 -18.41 -39.10
N GLN A 155 22.66 -18.76 -40.15
CA GLN A 155 23.24 -17.78 -41.06
C GLN A 155 22.22 -17.32 -42.11
N LEU A 156 22.11 -16.01 -42.27
CA LEU A 156 21.14 -15.34 -43.14
C LEU A 156 21.52 -15.35 -44.63
N ALA A 157 22.75 -15.76 -44.97
CA ALA A 157 23.31 -15.70 -46.32
C ALA A 157 22.57 -16.55 -47.38
N ASN A 158 21.68 -17.47 -46.97
CA ASN A 158 20.94 -18.35 -47.87
C ASN A 158 19.45 -17.96 -48.03
N TRP A 159 19.06 -16.79 -47.52
CA TRP A 159 17.65 -16.37 -47.45
C TRP A 159 17.29 -15.51 -48.65
N SER A 160 17.05 -16.16 -49.80
CA SER A 160 16.60 -15.48 -51.02
C SER A 160 15.13 -15.79 -51.28
N GLN A 161 14.18 -15.03 -50.70
CA GLN A 161 12.79 -14.84 -51.17
C GLN A 161 11.91 -14.12 -50.12
N SER A 162 10.67 -13.81 -50.51
CA SER A 162 9.65 -12.99 -49.83
C SER A 162 9.29 -13.36 -48.38
N THR A 163 9.78 -14.47 -47.84
CA THR A 163 9.49 -14.97 -46.50
C THR A 163 10.70 -15.74 -45.97
N CYS A 164 10.99 -15.65 -44.68
CA CYS A 164 12.14 -16.33 -44.11
C CYS A 164 11.75 -17.31 -43.00
N THR A 165 12.20 -18.56 -43.12
CA THR A 165 11.92 -19.62 -42.15
C THR A 165 13.24 -20.25 -41.71
N GLY A 166 13.39 -20.54 -40.41
CA GLY A 166 14.59 -21.20 -39.88
C GLY A 166 14.25 -22.22 -38.81
N ASN A 167 15.11 -23.23 -38.67
CA ASN A 167 14.99 -24.30 -37.68
C ASN A 167 16.20 -24.26 -36.73
N TYR A 168 15.93 -24.23 -35.43
CA TYR A 168 16.90 -24.30 -34.36
C TYR A 168 16.87 -25.68 -33.70
N GLY A 169 18.04 -26.20 -33.36
CA GLY A 169 18.22 -27.47 -32.64
C GLY A 169 19.22 -28.42 -33.32
N PRO A 170 19.59 -29.53 -32.65
CA PRO A 170 19.09 -29.93 -31.33
C PRO A 170 19.67 -29.09 -30.19
N PHE A 171 18.83 -28.77 -29.21
CA PHE A 171 19.27 -28.42 -27.86
C PHE A 171 19.15 -29.67 -27.00
N ASN A 172 20.25 -30.08 -26.35
CA ASN A 172 20.27 -31.31 -25.56
C ASN A 172 19.68 -31.04 -24.17
N ILE A 173 18.68 -31.83 -23.78
CA ILE A 173 18.08 -31.83 -22.45
C ILE A 173 18.45 -33.16 -21.79
N ASN A 174 19.40 -33.13 -20.86
CA ASN A 174 19.73 -34.30 -20.05
C ASN A 174 19.04 -34.14 -18.70
N VAL A 175 17.96 -34.89 -18.46
CA VAL A 175 17.20 -34.76 -17.21
C VAL A 175 17.98 -35.45 -16.09
N PRO A 176 18.50 -34.72 -15.08
CA PRO A 176 19.23 -35.34 -14.00
C PRO A 176 18.33 -36.33 -13.24
N ASN A 177 18.92 -37.40 -12.73
CA ASN A 177 18.22 -38.28 -11.78
C ASN A 177 17.72 -37.50 -10.55
N SER A 178 18.47 -36.50 -10.09
CA SER A 178 18.11 -35.66 -8.94
C SER A 178 17.03 -34.61 -9.22
N GLN A 179 16.51 -34.53 -10.44
CA GLN A 179 15.54 -33.49 -10.80
C GLN A 179 14.21 -33.72 -10.07
N GLN A 180 13.64 -32.64 -9.52
CA GLN A 180 12.34 -32.69 -8.87
C GLN A 180 11.25 -33.07 -9.87
N VAL A 181 10.43 -34.07 -9.52
CA VAL A 181 9.25 -34.51 -10.29
C VAL A 181 8.17 -33.43 -10.23
N GLY A 182 7.49 -33.25 -11.36
CA GLY A 182 6.36 -32.34 -11.48
C GLY A 182 6.49 -31.39 -12.67
N LYS A 183 5.59 -30.43 -12.75
CA LYS A 183 5.46 -29.52 -13.89
C LYS A 183 6.32 -28.28 -13.74
N THR A 184 7.18 -28.05 -14.73
CA THR A 184 8.00 -26.87 -14.90
C THR A 184 7.79 -26.23 -16.27
N ARG A 185 8.63 -25.26 -16.64
CA ARG A 185 8.52 -24.47 -17.87
C ARG A 185 9.75 -24.61 -18.75
N LEU A 186 9.51 -24.75 -20.04
CA LEU A 186 10.50 -24.56 -21.09
C LEU A 186 10.16 -23.26 -21.83
N ARG A 187 11.16 -22.40 -22.00
CA ARG A 187 11.07 -21.21 -22.85
C ARG A 187 11.93 -21.38 -24.08
N VAL A 188 11.38 -21.02 -25.24
CA VAL A 188 12.15 -20.85 -26.48
C VAL A 188 12.01 -19.41 -26.96
N ALA A 189 13.07 -18.86 -27.54
CA ALA A 189 13.06 -17.51 -28.09
C ALA A 189 13.85 -17.43 -29.39
N HIS A 190 13.35 -16.61 -30.32
CA HIS A 190 14.04 -16.17 -31.52
C HIS A 190 14.54 -14.74 -31.31
N ASN A 191 15.77 -14.44 -31.73
CA ASN A 191 16.35 -13.10 -31.66
C ASN A 191 17.20 -12.81 -32.92
N MET A 192 17.06 -11.61 -33.48
CA MET A 192 17.77 -11.20 -34.69
C MET A 192 18.99 -10.28 -34.45
N TRP A 193 19.18 -9.73 -33.24
CA TRP A 193 20.16 -8.69 -32.96
C TRP A 193 21.04 -9.02 -31.75
N GLY A 194 22.13 -9.74 -32.02
CA GLY A 194 23.42 -9.67 -31.31
C GLY A 194 23.51 -10.03 -29.82
N HIS A 195 22.41 -10.23 -29.09
CA HIS A 195 22.48 -10.69 -27.70
C HIS A 195 22.63 -12.21 -27.67
N ASN A 196 23.86 -12.68 -27.79
CA ASN A 196 24.22 -14.06 -27.50
C ASN A 196 23.95 -14.30 -26.01
N GLY A 197 22.75 -14.78 -25.66
CA GLY A 197 22.51 -15.30 -24.31
C GLY A 197 23.66 -16.24 -23.93
N GLY A 198 24.35 -15.93 -22.84
CA GLY A 198 25.42 -16.76 -22.28
C GLY A 198 24.93 -17.55 -21.07
N PRO A 199 25.75 -18.46 -20.53
CA PRO A 199 25.52 -19.03 -19.20
C PRO A 199 25.31 -17.89 -18.17
N GLY A 200 24.17 -17.90 -17.47
CA GLY A 200 23.75 -16.81 -16.58
C GLY A 200 22.91 -15.70 -17.24
N SER A 201 22.66 -15.76 -18.55
CA SER A 201 21.66 -14.90 -19.20
C SER A 201 20.27 -15.34 -18.78
N THR A 202 19.52 -14.37 -18.25
CA THR A 202 18.21 -14.66 -17.72
C THR A 202 17.15 -14.61 -18.82
N GLY A 203 16.45 -15.74 -18.99
CA GLY A 203 15.31 -15.87 -19.88
C GLY A 203 14.14 -14.95 -19.53
N CYS A 204 14.16 -14.30 -18.35
CA CYS A 204 13.16 -13.32 -17.94
C CYS A 204 13.39 -11.90 -18.49
N TYR A 205 14.61 -11.55 -18.93
CA TYR A 205 14.99 -10.16 -19.28
C TYR A 205 15.55 -10.00 -20.68
N LEU A 206 15.14 -10.84 -21.62
CA LEU A 206 15.65 -10.78 -22.99
C LEU A 206 15.19 -9.54 -23.77
N TYR A 207 14.38 -8.66 -23.17
CA TYR A 207 13.72 -7.54 -23.84
C TYR A 207 13.75 -6.28 -22.96
N TYR A 208 14.36 -5.20 -23.45
CA TYR A 208 14.34 -3.88 -22.81
C TYR A 208 13.88 -2.82 -23.80
N VAL A 209 13.03 -1.90 -23.35
CA VAL A 209 12.88 -0.56 -23.94
C VAL A 209 13.33 0.43 -22.88
N TYR A 210 14.33 1.27 -23.19
CA TYR A 210 14.73 2.38 -22.34
C TYR A 210 13.89 3.61 -22.66
N ASP A 211 13.34 4.26 -21.64
CA ASP A 211 12.79 5.61 -21.76
C ASP A 211 13.86 6.60 -21.28
N TYR A 212 14.42 7.39 -22.19
CA TYR A 212 15.40 8.43 -21.89
C TYR A 212 14.85 9.79 -22.36
N PRO A 213 14.22 10.58 -21.47
CA PRO A 213 14.01 12.00 -21.74
C PRO A 213 15.38 12.71 -21.68
N PRO A 214 15.76 13.59 -22.63
CA PRO A 214 14.89 14.29 -23.59
C PRO A 214 15.24 14.13 -25.09
N TYR A 215 16.15 13.25 -25.53
CA TYR A 215 16.57 13.23 -26.94
C TYR A 215 16.85 11.81 -27.49
N TYR A 216 16.09 11.44 -28.54
CA TYR A 216 16.21 10.28 -29.45
C TYR A 216 15.72 8.90 -28.97
N PHE A 217 14.73 8.36 -29.71
CA PHE A 217 14.31 6.95 -29.65
C PHE A 217 15.40 6.06 -30.28
N TYR A 218 16.16 5.31 -29.49
CA TYR A 218 16.97 4.19 -29.99
C TYR A 218 16.34 2.87 -29.55
N TYR A 219 15.79 2.15 -30.53
CA TYR A 219 15.13 0.84 -30.39
C TYR A 219 16.14 -0.30 -30.36
N TYR A 220 16.03 -1.24 -29.41
CA TYR A 220 16.62 -2.59 -29.56
C TYR A 220 15.74 -3.65 -28.87
N ALA A 221 14.72 -4.12 -29.57
CA ALA A 221 13.95 -5.32 -29.20
C ALA A 221 13.46 -6.01 -30.49
N TYR A 222 14.03 -7.17 -30.84
CA TYR A 222 13.76 -7.81 -32.14
C TYR A 222 13.69 -9.33 -32.04
N GLY A 223 12.53 -9.86 -31.63
CA GLY A 223 12.23 -11.30 -31.67
C GLY A 223 11.04 -11.74 -30.80
N GLU A 224 10.62 -13.00 -30.90
CA GLU A 224 9.52 -13.62 -30.14
C GLU A 224 10.03 -14.66 -29.12
N ALA A 225 9.29 -14.85 -28.02
CA ALA A 225 9.44 -15.99 -27.12
C ALA A 225 8.09 -16.71 -26.84
N GLU A 226 8.15 -18.03 -26.69
CA GLU A 226 7.03 -18.92 -26.34
C GLU A 226 7.38 -19.80 -25.12
N ASP A 227 6.36 -20.16 -24.32
CA ASP A 227 6.52 -21.03 -23.15
C ASP A 227 5.67 -22.31 -23.24
N TYR A 228 6.28 -23.41 -22.80
CA TYR A 228 5.75 -24.77 -22.81
C TYR A 228 5.80 -25.40 -21.42
N VAL A 229 4.88 -26.32 -21.13
CA VAL A 229 4.89 -27.08 -19.88
C VAL A 229 5.74 -28.34 -20.06
N ILE A 230 6.69 -28.55 -19.16
CA ILE A 230 7.46 -29.78 -19.07
C ILE A 230 7.09 -30.50 -17.77
N GLU A 231 6.62 -31.73 -17.85
CA GLU A 231 6.43 -32.59 -16.68
C GLU A 231 7.61 -33.55 -16.55
N PHE A 232 8.40 -33.41 -15.49
CA PHE A 232 9.41 -34.40 -15.14
C PHE A 232 8.75 -35.62 -14.49
N MET A 233 9.06 -36.82 -14.99
CA MET A 233 8.42 -38.07 -14.60
C MET A 233 9.42 -39.13 -14.07
N PRO A 234 9.00 -39.99 -13.13
CA PRO A 234 9.71 -41.20 -12.69
C PRO A 234 10.26 -42.15 -13.79
N ASP A 235 11.34 -42.90 -13.52
CA ASP A 235 11.99 -43.90 -14.43
C ASP A 235 11.57 -45.39 -14.18
N ILE A 236 10.45 -45.65 -13.51
CA ILE A 236 9.97 -47.05 -13.30
C ILE A 236 9.47 -47.61 -14.65
N GLU A 237 10.04 -48.75 -15.08
CA GLU A 237 9.76 -49.39 -16.37
C GLU A 237 8.67 -50.46 -16.26
N ALA A 238 8.72 -51.27 -15.19
CA ALA A 238 7.72 -52.30 -14.90
C ALA A 238 7.71 -52.62 -13.41
N THR A 239 6.56 -53.10 -12.92
CA THR A 239 6.44 -53.69 -11.58
C THR A 239 5.77 -55.06 -11.71
N PHE A 240 5.97 -55.92 -10.74
CA PHE A 240 5.08 -57.05 -10.51
C PHE A 240 4.61 -56.99 -9.05
N PRO A 241 3.30 -57.02 -8.76
CA PRO A 241 2.20 -57.02 -9.73
C PRO A 241 2.14 -55.72 -10.55
N ASN A 242 1.62 -55.80 -11.77
CA ASN A 242 1.41 -54.68 -12.69
C ASN A 242 -0.07 -54.30 -12.79
N ASP A 243 -0.35 -53.17 -13.45
CA ASP A 243 -1.73 -52.71 -13.64
C ASP A 243 -2.52 -53.70 -14.49
N GLY A 244 -3.64 -54.20 -13.96
CA GLY A 244 -4.50 -55.20 -14.60
C GLY A 244 -4.11 -56.66 -14.37
N ASP A 245 -3.05 -56.96 -13.63
CA ASP A 245 -2.69 -58.35 -13.31
C ASP A 245 -3.80 -59.03 -12.50
N ILE A 246 -4.05 -60.33 -12.77
CA ILE A 246 -4.98 -61.17 -12.01
C ILE A 246 -4.16 -62.29 -11.37
N LEU A 247 -4.04 -62.22 -10.04
CA LEU A 247 -3.33 -63.19 -9.22
C LEU A 247 -4.34 -64.14 -8.59
N ARG A 248 -4.03 -65.42 -8.46
CA ARG A 248 -4.91 -66.38 -7.80
C ARG A 248 -4.75 -66.28 -6.29
N ALA A 249 -5.88 -66.25 -5.59
CA ALA A 249 -5.89 -66.29 -4.15
C ALA A 249 -5.27 -67.61 -3.65
N ASN A 250 -4.60 -67.55 -2.50
CA ASN A 250 -3.86 -68.65 -1.89
C ASN A 250 -2.68 -69.23 -2.69
N GLU A 251 -2.38 -68.74 -3.90
CA GLU A 251 -1.13 -69.04 -4.60
C GLU A 251 0.02 -68.15 -4.10
N THR A 252 1.24 -68.70 -4.11
CA THR A 252 2.42 -68.01 -3.61
C THR A 252 3.24 -67.48 -4.77
N TYR A 253 3.35 -66.16 -4.85
CA TYR A 253 4.14 -65.44 -5.84
C TYR A 253 5.53 -65.16 -5.28
N ASP A 254 6.43 -66.14 -5.38
CA ASP A 254 7.79 -66.10 -4.83
C ASP A 254 8.91 -66.34 -5.87
N GLY A 255 8.56 -66.44 -7.15
CA GLY A 255 9.49 -66.67 -8.25
C GLY A 255 9.84 -68.15 -8.47
N SER A 256 9.02 -69.10 -7.98
CA SER A 256 9.20 -70.54 -8.22
C SER A 256 9.19 -70.92 -9.70
N ASP A 257 8.40 -70.22 -10.52
CA ASP A 257 8.32 -70.38 -11.96
C ASP A 257 7.87 -69.07 -12.65
N ALA A 258 7.74 -69.10 -13.97
CA ALA A 258 7.36 -67.93 -14.78
C ALA A 258 5.91 -67.45 -14.56
N ASN A 259 5.00 -68.31 -14.07
CA ASN A 259 3.61 -67.99 -13.79
C ASN A 259 3.40 -67.49 -12.35
N HIS A 260 4.39 -67.70 -11.47
CA HIS A 260 4.42 -67.20 -10.10
C HIS A 260 5.57 -66.21 -9.86
N PRO A 261 5.67 -65.12 -10.66
CA PRO A 261 6.77 -64.17 -10.50
C PRO A 261 6.74 -63.53 -9.12
N ARG A 262 7.93 -63.22 -8.60
CA ARG A 262 8.09 -62.59 -7.28
C ARG A 262 7.76 -61.09 -7.38
N PRO A 263 7.22 -60.46 -6.30
CA PRO A 263 7.11 -59.01 -6.22
C PRO A 263 8.42 -58.34 -6.60
N MET A 264 8.37 -57.42 -7.57
CA MET A 264 9.57 -56.82 -8.14
C MET A 264 9.32 -55.42 -8.70
N VAL A 265 10.41 -54.68 -8.85
CA VAL A 265 10.45 -53.41 -9.58
C VAL A 265 11.60 -53.46 -10.58
N ARG A 266 11.33 -53.07 -11.83
CA ARG A 266 12.32 -52.90 -12.89
C ARG A 266 12.41 -51.45 -13.30
N MET A 267 13.63 -50.94 -13.32
CA MET A 267 13.98 -49.58 -13.68
C MET A 267 14.49 -49.49 -15.13
N GLY A 268 14.33 -48.32 -15.73
CA GLY A 268 14.84 -48.02 -17.06
C GLY A 268 16.38 -48.08 -17.17
N SER A 269 17.09 -48.07 -16.03
CA SER A 269 18.55 -48.17 -15.91
C SER A 269 19.01 -48.75 -14.55
N THR A 270 20.28 -49.17 -14.45
CA THR A 270 20.89 -49.65 -13.19
C THR A 270 21.01 -48.52 -12.17
N GLN A 271 20.62 -48.77 -10.92
CA GLN A 271 20.48 -47.73 -9.90
C GLN A 271 21.80 -47.46 -9.15
N PRO A 272 22.08 -46.19 -8.77
CA PRO A 272 23.33 -45.80 -8.12
C PRO A 272 23.44 -46.31 -6.67
N SER A 273 24.66 -46.40 -6.13
CA SER A 273 24.90 -46.77 -4.72
C SER A 273 24.19 -45.79 -3.77
N GLY A 274 23.41 -46.31 -2.82
CA GLY A 274 22.58 -45.52 -1.90
C GLY A 274 21.13 -45.29 -2.37
N ALA A 275 20.72 -45.92 -3.48
CA ALA A 275 19.33 -45.94 -3.93
C ALA A 275 18.44 -46.71 -2.95
N ILE A 276 17.30 -46.13 -2.59
CA ILE A 276 16.34 -46.69 -1.64
C ILE A 276 15.03 -46.99 -2.38
N LEU A 277 14.53 -48.21 -2.25
CA LEU A 277 13.21 -48.65 -2.72
C LEU A 277 12.30 -48.88 -1.51
N ARG A 278 11.06 -48.38 -1.57
CA ARG A 278 9.95 -48.81 -0.71
C ARG A 278 8.87 -49.43 -1.58
N TYR A 279 8.34 -50.55 -1.12
CA TYR A 279 7.38 -51.35 -1.87
C TYR A 279 6.26 -51.80 -0.93
N ARG A 280 5.02 -51.36 -1.20
CA ARG A 280 3.85 -51.66 -0.37
C ARG A 280 2.65 -52.06 -1.19
N ILE A 281 1.93 -53.09 -0.80
CA ILE A 281 0.62 -53.41 -1.36
C ILE A 281 -0.44 -53.02 -0.33
N VAL A 282 -1.40 -52.21 -0.76
CA VAL A 282 -2.55 -51.79 0.04
C VAL A 282 -3.83 -52.37 -0.54
N GLY A 283 -4.77 -52.70 0.33
CA GLY A 283 -6.09 -53.20 -0.08
C GLY A 283 -6.53 -54.47 0.63
N PRO A 284 -7.55 -55.17 0.11
CA PRO A 284 -8.24 -54.86 -1.16
C PRO A 284 -8.98 -53.52 -1.08
N LYS A 285 -9.29 -52.83 -2.19
CA LYS A 285 -10.05 -51.57 -2.21
C LYS A 285 -11.49 -51.78 -1.76
N PRO A 286 -12.10 -50.85 -1.01
CA PRO A 286 -11.62 -49.48 -0.77
C PRO A 286 -10.65 -49.30 0.40
N SER A 287 -10.31 -50.37 1.12
CA SER A 287 -9.34 -50.33 2.22
C SER A 287 -7.99 -49.80 1.74
N THR A 288 -7.35 -49.00 2.60
CA THR A 288 -6.00 -48.45 2.38
C THR A 288 -4.95 -49.11 3.27
N ASN A 289 -5.32 -50.18 3.99
CA ASN A 289 -4.42 -50.90 4.89
C ASN A 289 -3.28 -51.57 4.12
N VAL A 290 -2.05 -51.48 4.64
CA VAL A 290 -0.86 -52.13 4.07
C VAL A 290 -0.86 -53.61 4.45
N VAL A 291 -1.01 -54.49 3.46
CA VAL A 291 -1.07 -55.95 3.65
C VAL A 291 0.23 -56.67 3.32
N TYR A 292 1.11 -56.02 2.57
CA TYR A 292 2.46 -56.48 2.25
C TYR A 292 3.40 -55.27 2.17
N GLU A 293 4.56 -55.37 2.81
CA GLU A 293 5.62 -54.36 2.78
C GLU A 293 6.97 -55.04 2.60
N GLY A 294 7.66 -54.71 1.51
CA GLY A 294 9.01 -55.20 1.23
C GLY A 294 10.02 -54.64 2.24
N LEU A 295 10.98 -55.47 2.63
CA LEU A 295 12.03 -55.13 3.58
C LEU A 295 13.41 -55.41 3.00
N ASP A 296 14.39 -54.61 3.42
CA ASP A 296 15.79 -54.84 3.13
C ASP A 296 16.23 -56.17 3.77
N PRO A 297 16.84 -57.09 3.01
CA PRO A 297 17.19 -58.41 3.51
C PRO A 297 18.28 -58.35 4.60
N SER A 298 19.17 -57.35 4.54
CA SER A 298 20.31 -57.23 5.45
C SER A 298 19.96 -56.53 6.77
N THR A 299 19.06 -55.53 6.72
CA THR A 299 18.73 -54.70 7.89
C THR A 299 17.31 -54.90 8.41
N GLY A 300 16.39 -55.45 7.60
CA GLY A 300 14.97 -55.52 7.93
C GLY A 300 14.23 -54.17 7.85
N SER A 301 14.86 -53.14 7.29
CA SER A 301 14.27 -51.81 7.08
C SER A 301 13.23 -51.81 5.96
N ILE A 302 12.26 -50.89 5.99
CA ILE A 302 11.36 -50.62 4.86
C ILE A 302 12.06 -49.89 3.70
N ASP A 303 13.24 -49.36 3.97
CA ASP A 303 14.13 -48.72 3.00
C ASP A 303 15.08 -49.78 2.42
N ILE A 304 14.72 -50.35 1.27
CA ILE A 304 15.45 -51.41 0.60
C ILE A 304 16.61 -50.83 -0.21
N ASN A 305 17.84 -51.28 0.02
CA ASN A 305 18.98 -50.84 -0.78
C ASN A 305 18.91 -51.45 -2.20
N MET A 306 18.73 -50.60 -3.20
CA MET A 306 18.65 -50.97 -4.61
C MET A 306 19.93 -50.62 -5.38
N GLY A 307 20.97 -50.14 -4.71
CA GLY A 307 22.23 -49.78 -5.36
C GLY A 307 22.86 -50.94 -6.14
N GLY A 308 23.17 -50.72 -7.41
CA GLY A 308 23.72 -51.72 -8.33
C GLY A 308 22.69 -52.61 -9.04
N TYR A 309 21.39 -52.47 -8.75
CA TYR A 309 20.33 -53.26 -9.37
C TYR A 309 19.58 -52.45 -10.44
N ARG A 310 19.29 -53.08 -11.59
CA ARG A 310 18.29 -52.57 -12.56
C ARG A 310 16.90 -53.13 -12.29
N GLN A 311 16.84 -54.38 -11.82
CA GLN A 311 15.63 -55.03 -11.34
C GLN A 311 15.89 -55.51 -9.93
N TYR A 312 14.97 -55.19 -9.03
CA TYR A 312 15.02 -55.65 -7.65
C TYR A 312 13.81 -56.54 -7.38
N ASN A 313 14.08 -57.82 -7.11
CA ASN A 313 13.07 -58.76 -6.67
C ASN A 313 13.05 -58.76 -5.14
N ILE A 314 11.88 -58.58 -4.52
CA ILE A 314 11.76 -58.44 -3.07
C ILE A 314 12.20 -59.74 -2.37
N GLN A 315 13.25 -59.66 -1.56
CA GLN A 315 13.87 -60.84 -0.94
C GLN A 315 13.32 -61.13 0.46
N ARG A 316 12.79 -60.10 1.13
CA ARG A 316 12.21 -60.16 2.47
C ARG A 316 11.02 -59.21 2.53
N ALA A 317 9.97 -59.57 3.27
CA ALA A 317 8.80 -58.73 3.44
C ALA A 317 8.13 -58.97 4.80
N ARG A 318 7.25 -58.07 5.20
CA ARG A 318 6.34 -58.20 6.35
C ARG A 318 4.91 -57.86 5.94
N GLY A 319 3.96 -58.16 6.81
CA GLY A 319 2.54 -57.95 6.57
C GLY A 319 1.79 -59.28 6.47
N THR A 320 0.46 -59.21 6.54
CA THR A 320 -0.43 -60.37 6.61
C THR A 320 -0.27 -61.31 5.40
N PHE A 321 0.13 -60.80 4.23
CA PHE A 321 0.27 -61.56 2.99
C PHE A 321 1.73 -61.76 2.53
N ALA A 322 2.71 -61.47 3.39
CA ALA A 322 4.12 -61.75 3.13
C ALA A 322 4.47 -63.20 3.51
N THR A 323 5.17 -63.92 2.64
CA THR A 323 5.72 -65.24 2.97
C THR A 323 7.13 -65.13 3.54
N SER A 324 7.62 -66.22 4.16
CA SER A 324 8.94 -66.26 4.81
C SER A 324 10.10 -65.93 3.85
N ASN A 325 9.94 -66.15 2.55
CA ASN A 325 10.94 -65.92 1.51
C ASN A 325 10.74 -64.59 0.75
N GLY A 326 9.90 -63.69 1.26
CA GLY A 326 9.60 -62.40 0.62
C GLY A 326 8.58 -62.46 -0.52
N GLY A 327 7.96 -63.62 -0.75
CA GLY A 327 6.88 -63.76 -1.74
C GLY A 327 5.55 -63.16 -1.25
N PHE A 328 4.63 -62.96 -2.17
CA PHE A 328 3.27 -62.48 -1.89
C PHE A 328 2.27 -63.64 -1.97
N ARG A 329 1.47 -63.83 -0.93
CA ARG A 329 0.38 -64.82 -0.88
C ARG A 329 -0.83 -64.20 -0.19
N ALA A 330 -1.73 -63.64 -0.98
CA ALA A 330 -2.99 -63.12 -0.46
C ALA A 330 -4.01 -64.25 -0.34
N ASN A 331 -4.66 -64.33 0.81
CA ASN A 331 -5.81 -65.21 1.06
C ASN A 331 -7.12 -64.43 1.09
N ARG A 332 -7.12 -63.19 0.57
CA ARG A 332 -8.31 -62.34 0.45
C ARG A 332 -8.51 -61.86 -0.98
N GLY A 333 -9.69 -62.10 -1.52
CA GLY A 333 -10.09 -61.67 -2.85
C GLY A 333 -10.32 -60.16 -2.94
N GLY A 334 -10.05 -59.56 -4.09
CA GLY A 334 -10.33 -58.14 -4.33
C GLY A 334 -9.26 -57.40 -5.14
N GLU A 335 -9.57 -56.16 -5.52
CA GLU A 335 -8.63 -55.26 -6.21
C GLU A 335 -7.66 -54.62 -5.21
N TYR A 336 -6.36 -54.84 -5.35
CA TYR A 336 -5.30 -54.23 -4.55
C TYR A 336 -4.62 -53.10 -5.32
N ARG A 337 -3.94 -52.21 -4.59
CA ARG A 337 -3.06 -51.20 -5.17
C ARG A 337 -1.64 -51.40 -4.67
N LEU A 338 -0.71 -51.52 -5.60
CA LEU A 338 0.71 -51.43 -5.30
C LEU A 338 1.10 -49.95 -5.15
N GLN A 339 1.99 -49.65 -4.21
CA GLN A 339 2.63 -48.36 -3.99
C GLN A 339 4.14 -48.61 -4.00
N VAL A 340 4.80 -48.13 -5.05
CA VAL A 340 6.27 -48.15 -5.16
C VAL A 340 6.77 -46.73 -5.04
N THR A 341 7.79 -46.52 -4.20
CA THR A 341 8.55 -45.26 -4.16
C THR A 341 10.04 -45.57 -4.18
N ILE A 342 10.79 -44.88 -5.02
CA ILE A 342 12.25 -44.97 -5.09
C ILE A 342 12.81 -43.60 -4.75
N GLY A 343 13.92 -43.57 -4.02
CA GLY A 343 14.62 -42.36 -3.58
C GLY A 343 16.03 -42.65 -3.08
N GLY A 344 16.52 -41.89 -2.10
CA GLY A 344 17.92 -41.97 -1.66
C GLY A 344 18.84 -41.25 -2.66
N THR A 345 19.86 -41.93 -3.17
CA THR A 345 20.73 -41.40 -4.25
C THR A 345 20.18 -41.67 -5.66
N ALA A 346 19.12 -42.48 -5.79
CA ALA A 346 18.41 -42.69 -7.06
C ALA A 346 17.40 -41.58 -7.34
N ALA A 347 17.00 -41.49 -8.62
CA ALA A 347 15.97 -40.57 -9.05
C ALA A 347 14.63 -40.84 -8.34
N PRO A 348 13.99 -39.83 -7.71
CA PRO A 348 12.70 -40.03 -7.08
C PRO A 348 11.67 -40.55 -8.08
N ALA A 349 11.10 -41.72 -7.82
CA ALA A 349 10.20 -42.38 -8.75
C ALA A 349 9.06 -43.09 -8.03
N GLU A 350 7.82 -42.92 -8.48
CA GLU A 350 6.65 -43.55 -7.88
C GLU A 350 5.76 -44.27 -8.91
N ALA A 351 5.14 -45.38 -8.51
CA ALA A 351 4.17 -46.11 -9.33
C ALA A 351 3.04 -46.67 -8.47
N TYR A 352 1.80 -46.60 -8.99
CA TYR A 352 0.57 -46.99 -8.28
C TYR A 352 -0.35 -47.98 -9.06
N PRO A 353 0.15 -49.12 -9.55
CA PRO A 353 -0.66 -50.03 -10.35
C PRO A 353 -1.72 -50.74 -9.49
N ASN A 354 -2.86 -51.07 -10.09
CA ASN A 354 -3.92 -51.83 -9.44
C ASN A 354 -4.00 -53.23 -10.06
N PHE A 355 -4.12 -54.25 -9.22
CA PHE A 355 -4.19 -55.64 -9.65
C PHE A 355 -5.26 -56.35 -8.83
N THR A 356 -5.76 -57.49 -9.31
CA THR A 356 -6.81 -58.25 -8.62
C THR A 356 -6.23 -59.53 -8.06
N VAL A 357 -6.54 -59.85 -6.80
CA VAL A 357 -6.39 -61.21 -6.28
C VAL A 357 -7.75 -61.88 -6.39
N ALA A 358 -7.80 -63.01 -7.10
CA ALA A 358 -9.01 -63.66 -7.52
C ALA A 358 -9.12 -65.06 -6.94
N TRP A 359 -10.26 -65.36 -6.32
CA TRP A 359 -10.71 -66.74 -6.11
C TRP A 359 -11.35 -67.29 -7.40
N ASP A 360 -11.77 -68.56 -7.41
CA ASP A 360 -12.48 -69.09 -8.59
C ASP A 360 -13.81 -68.35 -8.80
N ASN A 361 -14.55 -68.09 -7.72
CA ASN A 361 -15.77 -67.28 -7.72
C ASN A 361 -15.74 -66.29 -6.55
N ASP A 362 -15.76 -64.99 -6.85
CA ASP A 362 -15.69 -63.92 -5.85
C ASP A 362 -16.32 -62.64 -6.39
N LEU A 363 -17.25 -62.08 -5.63
CA LEU A 363 -17.93 -60.82 -5.93
C LEU A 363 -17.47 -59.78 -4.92
N SER A 364 -17.29 -58.53 -5.34
CA SER A 364 -16.92 -57.47 -4.39
C SER A 364 -17.61 -56.15 -4.66
N ILE A 365 -17.69 -55.35 -3.60
CA ILE A 365 -18.13 -53.95 -3.68
C ILE A 365 -16.89 -53.07 -3.80
N SER A 366 -16.74 -52.42 -4.96
CA SER A 366 -15.56 -51.62 -5.29
C SER A 366 -15.71 -50.12 -4.98
N GLY A 367 -16.94 -49.61 -4.81
CA GLY A 367 -17.17 -48.22 -4.42
C GLY A 367 -18.63 -47.75 -4.49
N VAL A 368 -18.81 -46.46 -4.17
CA VAL A 368 -20.10 -45.75 -4.23
C VAL A 368 -20.01 -44.65 -5.30
N VAL A 369 -20.90 -44.70 -6.29
CA VAL A 369 -21.03 -43.67 -7.33
C VAL A 369 -21.94 -42.53 -6.85
N SER A 370 -23.03 -42.88 -6.17
CA SER A 370 -23.99 -41.94 -5.58
C SER A 370 -24.68 -42.57 -4.37
N PRO A 371 -24.97 -41.82 -3.29
CA PRO A 371 -24.62 -40.41 -3.05
C PRO A 371 -23.11 -40.15 -2.97
N LYS A 372 -22.69 -38.93 -3.33
CA LYS A 372 -21.33 -38.43 -3.19
C LYS A 372 -21.09 -37.99 -1.74
N THR A 373 -19.88 -38.24 -1.25
CA THR A 373 -19.52 -37.90 0.13
C THR A 373 -19.49 -36.39 0.42
N ASN A 374 -19.85 -36.04 1.65
CA ASN A 374 -19.70 -34.70 2.23
C ASN A 374 -18.28 -34.42 2.76
N LEU A 375 -17.37 -35.39 2.67
CA LEU A 375 -15.98 -35.25 3.09
C LEU A 375 -15.09 -34.71 1.95
N ALA A 376 -13.87 -34.33 2.32
CA ALA A 376 -12.86 -33.88 1.37
C ALA A 376 -12.58 -34.97 0.31
N PRO A 377 -12.31 -34.59 -0.96
CA PRO A 377 -12.20 -33.23 -1.49
C PRO A 377 -13.53 -32.66 -2.03
N ARG A 378 -14.64 -33.42 -1.99
CA ARG A 378 -15.87 -33.07 -2.74
C ARG A 378 -16.84 -32.19 -1.95
N PHE A 379 -16.93 -32.32 -0.63
CA PHE A 379 -17.82 -31.53 0.23
C PHE A 379 -19.27 -31.40 -0.29
N MET A 380 -19.79 -32.47 -0.90
CA MET A 380 -21.10 -32.44 -1.56
C MET A 380 -22.21 -32.41 -0.51
N LYS A 381 -23.21 -31.57 -0.76
CA LYS A 381 -24.46 -31.53 0.00
C LYS A 381 -25.65 -31.73 -0.94
N TYR A 382 -26.66 -32.43 -0.46
CA TYR A 382 -27.90 -32.67 -1.18
C TYR A 382 -29.03 -31.83 -0.60
N LEU A 383 -29.93 -31.34 -1.45
CA LEU A 383 -31.08 -30.57 -1.00
C LEU A 383 -32.08 -31.49 -0.30
N ARG A 384 -32.66 -31.04 0.82
CA ARG A 384 -33.76 -31.73 1.51
C ARG A 384 -34.90 -32.05 0.54
N GLY A 385 -35.33 -33.31 0.50
CA GLY A 385 -36.37 -33.77 -0.40
C GLY A 385 -35.93 -33.90 -1.86
N GLN A 386 -34.66 -33.68 -2.19
CA GLN A 386 -34.12 -34.03 -3.50
C GLN A 386 -34.09 -35.55 -3.66
N THR A 387 -34.46 -36.03 -4.84
CA THR A 387 -34.26 -37.42 -5.23
C THR A 387 -32.78 -37.66 -5.48
N ILE A 388 -32.17 -38.51 -4.65
CA ILE A 388 -30.78 -38.91 -4.67
C ILE A 388 -30.69 -40.30 -5.28
N ARG A 389 -29.94 -40.46 -6.38
CA ARG A 389 -29.66 -41.78 -6.94
C ARG A 389 -28.79 -42.57 -5.96
N VAL A 390 -29.06 -43.86 -5.79
CA VAL A 390 -28.24 -44.75 -4.97
C VAL A 390 -27.61 -45.76 -5.93
N ILE A 391 -26.29 -45.71 -6.04
CA ILE A 391 -25.54 -46.49 -7.04
C ILE A 391 -24.26 -47.00 -6.40
N GLY A 392 -24.12 -48.32 -6.36
CA GLY A 392 -22.91 -49.02 -5.96
C GLY A 392 -22.21 -49.63 -7.16
N THR A 393 -20.87 -49.67 -7.12
CA THR A 393 -20.07 -50.37 -8.14
C THR A 393 -19.68 -51.74 -7.62
N PHE A 394 -20.16 -52.78 -8.29
CA PHE A 394 -19.88 -54.18 -8.00
C PHE A 394 -18.87 -54.70 -9.01
N GLN A 395 -17.98 -55.60 -8.59
CA GLN A 395 -16.91 -56.13 -9.43
C GLN A 395 -16.85 -57.64 -9.29
N ASN A 396 -16.76 -58.35 -10.41
CA ASN A 396 -16.32 -59.74 -10.39
C ASN A 396 -14.82 -59.76 -10.11
N THR A 397 -14.45 -60.17 -8.91
CA THR A 397 -13.05 -60.34 -8.52
C THR A 397 -12.60 -61.79 -8.63
N GLY A 398 -13.48 -62.72 -9.00
CA GLY A 398 -13.17 -64.12 -9.29
C GLY A 398 -12.74 -64.41 -10.73
N LEU A 399 -12.27 -65.63 -10.98
CA LEU A 399 -11.80 -66.12 -12.29
C LEU A 399 -12.91 -66.64 -13.20
N ASN A 400 -14.04 -67.06 -12.64
CA ASN A 400 -15.19 -67.50 -13.40
C ASN A 400 -16.17 -66.35 -13.62
N ASN A 401 -16.98 -66.47 -14.67
CA ASN A 401 -18.02 -65.48 -14.96
C ASN A 401 -19.12 -65.54 -13.90
N ILE A 402 -19.49 -64.38 -13.37
CA ILE A 402 -20.65 -64.25 -12.49
C ILE A 402 -21.89 -64.04 -13.35
N THR A 403 -22.85 -64.96 -13.23
CA THR A 403 -24.12 -64.86 -13.96
C THR A 403 -25.26 -64.36 -13.09
N GLU A 404 -25.17 -64.48 -11.76
CA GLU A 404 -26.28 -64.13 -10.85
C GLU A 404 -25.81 -63.69 -9.46
N PHE A 405 -26.31 -62.56 -8.95
CA PHE A 405 -26.09 -62.10 -7.56
C PHE A 405 -27.16 -61.08 -7.09
N TYR A 406 -27.29 -60.91 -5.77
CA TYR A 406 -28.08 -59.84 -5.16
C TYR A 406 -27.17 -58.73 -4.61
N ALA A 407 -27.51 -57.48 -4.90
CA ALA A 407 -26.93 -56.30 -4.28
C ALA A 407 -27.96 -55.63 -3.37
N THR A 408 -27.57 -55.21 -2.17
CA THR A 408 -28.42 -54.51 -1.18
C THR A 408 -27.79 -53.17 -0.82
N ALA A 409 -28.60 -52.13 -0.66
CA ALA A 409 -28.19 -50.82 -0.20
C ALA A 409 -29.06 -50.38 0.97
N ARG A 410 -28.42 -49.97 2.08
CA ARG A 410 -29.07 -49.50 3.31
C ARG A 410 -28.60 -48.08 3.65
N ILE A 411 -29.53 -47.17 3.99
CA ILE A 411 -29.19 -45.81 4.43
C ILE A 411 -29.72 -45.60 5.85
N VAL A 412 -28.85 -45.13 6.72
CA VAL A 412 -29.16 -44.75 8.10
C VAL A 412 -29.17 -43.22 8.21
N ASP A 413 -30.22 -42.69 8.81
CA ASP A 413 -30.40 -41.25 9.02
C ASP A 413 -29.50 -40.70 10.15
N PRO A 414 -29.44 -39.37 10.32
CA PRO A 414 -28.63 -38.76 11.39
C PRO A 414 -29.03 -39.17 12.82
N ASN A 415 -30.23 -39.73 13.00
CA ASN A 415 -30.74 -40.21 14.29
C ASN A 415 -30.40 -41.69 14.55
N GLY A 416 -29.76 -42.36 13.60
CA GLY A 416 -29.42 -43.79 13.71
C GLY A 416 -30.52 -44.73 13.24
N VAL A 417 -31.53 -44.24 12.52
CA VAL A 417 -32.65 -45.06 12.00
C VAL A 417 -32.39 -45.47 10.56
N GLU A 418 -32.56 -46.76 10.24
CA GLU A 418 -32.54 -47.24 8.84
C GLU A 418 -33.79 -46.71 8.10
N VAL A 419 -33.58 -45.86 7.11
CA VAL A 419 -34.64 -45.17 6.35
C VAL A 419 -34.73 -45.63 4.89
N TYR A 420 -33.79 -46.46 4.47
CA TYR A 420 -33.72 -47.01 3.12
C TYR A 420 -33.09 -48.40 3.19
N ASN A 421 -33.72 -49.38 2.55
CA ASN A 421 -33.20 -50.73 2.40
C ASN A 421 -33.78 -51.29 1.10
N ARG A 422 -32.95 -51.42 0.07
CA ARG A 422 -33.38 -51.86 -1.26
C ARG A 422 -32.39 -52.87 -1.81
N GLN A 423 -32.92 -53.82 -2.56
CA GLN A 423 -32.16 -54.88 -3.19
C GLN A 423 -32.37 -54.83 -4.70
N VAL A 424 -31.31 -55.11 -5.45
CA VAL A 424 -31.32 -55.29 -6.91
C VAL A 424 -30.78 -56.68 -7.20
N HIS A 425 -31.51 -57.44 -8.02
CA HIS A 425 -31.11 -58.75 -8.49
C HIS A 425 -30.44 -58.60 -9.86
N PHE A 426 -29.17 -58.99 -9.95
CA PHE A 426 -28.46 -59.12 -11.20
C PHE A 426 -28.57 -60.57 -11.66
N ASP A 427 -29.19 -60.80 -12.82
CA ASP A 427 -29.35 -62.13 -13.43
C ASP A 427 -29.10 -62.02 -14.93
N ALA A 428 -27.88 -62.34 -15.35
CA ALA A 428 -27.47 -62.30 -16.75
C ALA A 428 -27.99 -63.49 -17.57
N ASN A 429 -28.57 -64.51 -16.94
CA ASN A 429 -29.14 -65.66 -17.65
C ASN A 429 -30.59 -65.37 -18.08
N ASN A 430 -31.34 -64.61 -17.29
CA ASN A 430 -32.77 -64.35 -17.54
C ASN A 430 -33.11 -62.87 -17.84
N ASP A 431 -32.19 -61.92 -17.62
CA ASP A 431 -32.41 -60.50 -17.91
C ASP A 431 -31.49 -60.02 -19.06
N PRO A 432 -32.04 -59.66 -20.24
CA PRO A 432 -31.25 -59.21 -21.37
C PRO A 432 -30.53 -57.87 -21.14
N ARG A 433 -30.83 -57.16 -20.04
CA ARG A 433 -30.10 -55.94 -19.63
C ARG A 433 -28.70 -56.24 -19.11
N TYR A 434 -28.45 -57.48 -18.69
CA TYR A 434 -27.19 -57.89 -18.11
C TYR A 434 -26.46 -58.89 -19.00
N SER A 435 -25.14 -58.83 -18.98
CA SER A 435 -24.26 -59.85 -19.58
C SER A 435 -23.40 -60.42 -18.45
N PRO A 436 -23.02 -61.71 -18.51
CA PRO A 436 -22.21 -62.33 -17.46
C PRO A 436 -20.98 -61.48 -17.14
N LEU A 437 -20.82 -61.12 -15.87
CA LEU A 437 -19.76 -60.23 -15.43
C LEU A 437 -18.43 -61.01 -15.54
N GLN A 438 -17.58 -60.62 -16.48
CA GLN A 438 -16.29 -61.28 -16.71
C GLN A 438 -15.31 -60.97 -15.57
N PRO A 439 -14.26 -61.78 -15.37
CA PRO A 439 -13.20 -61.49 -14.40
C PRO A 439 -12.64 -60.07 -14.52
N GLY A 440 -12.60 -59.35 -13.40
CA GLY A 440 -12.15 -57.96 -13.33
C GLY A 440 -13.19 -56.92 -13.81
N GLN A 441 -14.29 -57.34 -14.44
CA GLN A 441 -15.32 -56.43 -14.94
C GLN A 441 -16.12 -55.82 -13.79
N LYS A 442 -16.42 -54.52 -13.93
CA LYS A 442 -17.24 -53.75 -13.01
C LYS A 442 -18.61 -53.48 -13.60
N ILE A 443 -19.61 -53.41 -12.74
CA ILE A 443 -20.95 -52.95 -13.07
C ILE A 443 -21.45 -51.99 -12.00
N ASP A 444 -22.02 -50.87 -12.45
CA ASP A 444 -22.75 -49.97 -11.59
C ASP A 444 -24.22 -50.43 -11.54
N LEU A 445 -24.67 -50.84 -10.35
CA LEU A 445 -26.08 -51.16 -10.13
C LEU A 445 -26.78 -49.97 -9.49
N GLU A 446 -27.81 -49.48 -10.17
CA GLU A 446 -28.69 -48.43 -9.66
C GLU A 446 -29.84 -49.04 -8.86
N PHE A 447 -29.92 -48.65 -7.59
CA PHE A 447 -31.03 -48.97 -6.71
C PHE A 447 -32.15 -47.93 -6.88
N PRO A 448 -33.39 -48.24 -6.46
CA PRO A 448 -34.48 -47.25 -6.43
C PRO A 448 -34.03 -45.96 -5.73
N SER A 449 -34.31 -44.77 -6.28
CA SER A 449 -33.75 -43.54 -5.70
C SER A 449 -34.18 -43.31 -4.24
N PHE A 450 -33.31 -42.69 -3.46
CA PHE A 450 -33.55 -42.29 -2.08
C PHE A 450 -33.99 -40.83 -2.01
N GLN A 451 -34.89 -40.49 -1.10
CA GLN A 451 -35.30 -39.11 -0.84
C GLN A 451 -35.33 -38.90 0.68
N GLY A 452 -34.38 -38.12 1.20
CA GLY A 452 -34.28 -37.83 2.63
C GLY A 452 -34.96 -36.51 2.99
N THR A 453 -35.77 -36.52 4.05
CA THR A 453 -36.47 -35.33 4.58
C THR A 453 -35.88 -34.80 5.89
N VAL A 454 -34.95 -35.53 6.51
CA VAL A 454 -34.22 -35.09 7.71
C VAL A 454 -32.92 -34.42 7.26
N VAL A 455 -32.57 -33.28 7.86
CA VAL A 455 -31.32 -32.58 7.57
C VAL A 455 -30.22 -33.13 8.48
N GLY A 456 -29.03 -33.33 7.94
CA GLY A 456 -27.87 -33.83 8.66
C GLY A 456 -27.02 -34.81 7.85
N VAL A 457 -26.12 -35.50 8.55
CA VAL A 457 -25.19 -36.46 7.97
C VAL A 457 -25.79 -37.87 8.01
N TYR A 458 -25.98 -38.46 6.83
CA TYR A 458 -26.46 -39.81 6.62
C TYR A 458 -25.31 -40.80 6.41
N LYS A 459 -25.57 -42.08 6.69
CA LYS A 459 -24.62 -43.18 6.47
C LYS A 459 -25.16 -44.15 5.42
N LEU A 460 -24.31 -44.60 4.50
CA LEU A 460 -24.66 -45.60 3.48
C LEU A 460 -23.91 -46.90 3.75
N TYR A 461 -24.64 -48.01 3.70
CA TYR A 461 -24.13 -49.37 3.70
C TYR A 461 -24.52 -50.06 2.39
N LEU A 462 -23.61 -50.81 1.78
CA LEU A 462 -23.86 -51.69 0.65
C LEU A 462 -23.44 -53.12 1.03
N ASP A 463 -24.22 -54.10 0.59
CA ASP A 463 -24.00 -55.52 0.85
C ASP A 463 -24.23 -56.31 -0.47
N CYS A 464 -23.51 -57.40 -0.76
CA CYS A 464 -23.81 -58.29 -1.90
C CYS A 464 -23.75 -59.79 -1.55
N SER A 465 -24.49 -60.59 -2.33
CA SER A 465 -24.60 -62.05 -2.19
C SER A 465 -24.51 -62.71 -3.57
N LEU A 466 -23.44 -63.46 -3.83
CA LEU A 466 -23.27 -64.23 -5.06
C LEU A 466 -24.20 -65.44 -5.08
N GLU A 467 -24.98 -65.61 -6.16
CA GLU A 467 -25.95 -66.71 -6.29
C GLU A 467 -25.52 -67.74 -7.34
N SER A 468 -24.80 -67.32 -8.38
CA SER A 468 -24.36 -68.22 -9.45
C SER A 468 -23.27 -69.23 -9.02
N ALA A 469 -22.65 -69.02 -7.86
CA ALA A 469 -21.64 -69.89 -7.28
C ALA A 469 -21.50 -69.62 -5.78
N VAL A 470 -20.72 -70.45 -5.08
CA VAL A 470 -20.31 -70.15 -3.70
C VAL A 470 -19.32 -69.00 -3.72
N ASP A 471 -19.68 -67.89 -3.09
CA ASP A 471 -18.74 -66.79 -2.85
C ASP A 471 -17.63 -67.26 -1.90
N GLN A 472 -16.39 -67.15 -2.36
CA GLN A 472 -15.23 -67.63 -1.62
C GLN A 472 -14.62 -66.54 -0.72
N GLU A 473 -15.12 -65.30 -0.76
CA GLU A 473 -14.69 -64.21 0.11
C GLU A 473 -15.88 -63.37 0.61
N ALA A 474 -16.24 -63.51 1.89
CA ALA A 474 -17.36 -62.74 2.44
C ALA A 474 -16.94 -61.32 2.90
N TYR A 475 -15.65 -61.03 3.06
CA TYR A 475 -15.18 -59.74 3.60
C TYR A 475 -15.42 -58.56 2.65
N ASN A 476 -15.24 -58.77 1.36
CA ASN A 476 -15.35 -57.75 0.31
C ASN A 476 -16.80 -57.57 -0.19
N ASN A 477 -17.74 -58.32 0.37
CA ASN A 477 -19.18 -58.23 0.13
C ASN A 477 -19.87 -57.08 0.86
N TYR A 478 -19.16 -56.32 1.68
CA TYR A 478 -19.71 -55.24 2.50
C TYR A 478 -18.97 -53.92 2.28
N LEU A 479 -19.70 -52.80 2.33
CA LEU A 479 -19.16 -51.44 2.34
C LEU A 479 -20.01 -50.53 3.25
N PRO A 480 -19.43 -49.75 4.19
CA PRO A 480 -18.05 -49.84 4.70
C PRO A 480 -17.76 -51.24 5.24
N ARG A 481 -16.48 -51.64 5.19
CA ARG A 481 -16.05 -52.93 5.73
C ARG A 481 -15.96 -52.90 7.25
N GLN A 482 -15.80 -54.08 7.86
CA GLN A 482 -15.77 -54.25 9.32
C GLN A 482 -14.68 -53.41 10.04
N ASP A 483 -13.63 -52.99 9.32
CA ASP A 483 -12.51 -52.17 9.79
C ASP A 483 -12.47 -50.74 9.21
N GLU A 484 -13.49 -50.33 8.45
CA GLU A 484 -13.56 -49.02 7.79
C GLU A 484 -14.54 -48.07 8.50
N GLY A 485 -14.28 -46.76 8.38
CA GLY A 485 -15.21 -45.73 8.85
C GLY A 485 -16.46 -45.65 7.96
N ASP A 486 -17.56 -45.15 8.52
CA ASP A 486 -18.83 -45.03 7.79
C ASP A 486 -18.71 -44.19 6.51
N TYR A 487 -19.36 -44.62 5.42
CA TYR A 487 -19.52 -43.77 4.24
C TYR A 487 -20.62 -42.74 4.50
N THR A 488 -20.25 -41.46 4.57
CA THR A 488 -21.19 -40.38 4.89
C THR A 488 -21.49 -39.43 3.73
N PHE A 489 -22.73 -38.94 3.69
CA PHE A 489 -23.18 -37.84 2.84
C PHE A 489 -24.12 -36.91 3.62
N GLU A 490 -24.30 -35.67 3.17
CA GLU A 490 -25.05 -34.66 3.93
C GLU A 490 -26.28 -34.19 3.14
N ILE A 491 -27.42 -34.12 3.82
CA ILE A 491 -28.62 -33.43 3.34
C ILE A 491 -28.75 -32.12 4.12
N ALA A 492 -28.87 -31.00 3.41
CA ALA A 492 -28.98 -29.66 3.97
C ALA A 492 -30.19 -28.90 3.39
N TYR A 493 -30.50 -27.75 4.00
CA TYR A 493 -31.49 -26.82 3.46
C TYR A 493 -30.96 -26.12 2.20
N GLU A 494 -31.87 -25.60 1.38
CA GLU A 494 -31.50 -24.84 0.17
C GLU A 494 -30.67 -23.62 0.54
N PHE A 495 -31.19 -22.84 1.48
CA PHE A 495 -30.53 -21.71 2.10
C PHE A 495 -30.46 -21.93 3.61
N GLN A 496 -29.26 -21.80 4.16
CA GLN A 496 -29.03 -21.72 5.60
C GLN A 496 -27.82 -20.83 5.81
N VAL A 497 -28.00 -19.67 6.42
CA VAL A 497 -26.94 -18.74 6.75
C VAL A 497 -26.88 -18.58 8.25
N LYS A 498 -25.69 -18.34 8.78
CA LYS A 498 -25.55 -18.03 10.19
C LYS A 498 -24.66 -16.82 10.43
N ALA A 499 -24.93 -16.11 11.51
CA ALA A 499 -24.04 -15.10 12.03
C ALA A 499 -22.88 -15.81 12.74
N ASN A 500 -21.70 -15.85 12.12
CA ASN A 500 -20.60 -16.68 12.59
C ASN A 500 -19.86 -16.04 13.77
N ARG A 501 -19.49 -14.76 13.64
CA ARG A 501 -18.87 -13.96 14.72
C ARG A 501 -18.88 -12.47 14.41
N VAL A 502 -18.82 -11.65 15.44
CA VAL A 502 -18.40 -10.25 15.32
C VAL A 502 -16.88 -10.22 15.14
N VAL A 503 -16.40 -9.67 14.03
CA VAL A 503 -14.97 -9.54 13.74
C VAL A 503 -14.42 -8.27 14.38
N LYS A 504 -15.19 -7.18 14.32
CA LYS A 504 -14.87 -5.88 14.93
C LYS A 504 -16.14 -5.23 15.51
N PRO A 505 -16.18 -4.86 16.80
CA PRO A 505 -15.18 -5.18 17.82
C PRO A 505 -15.20 -6.66 18.23
N ALA A 506 -14.03 -7.27 18.31
CA ALA A 506 -13.86 -8.63 18.78
C ALA A 506 -14.22 -8.75 20.27
N LEU A 507 -14.41 -9.99 20.74
CA LEU A 507 -14.73 -10.24 22.14
C LEU A 507 -13.63 -9.71 23.07
N ASN A 508 -14.02 -8.90 24.05
CA ASN A 508 -13.18 -8.19 25.01
C ASN A 508 -12.26 -7.11 24.40
N GLU A 509 -12.50 -6.68 23.16
CA GLU A 509 -11.75 -5.58 22.56
C GLU A 509 -11.95 -4.28 23.36
N GLN A 510 -10.88 -3.49 23.48
CA GLN A 510 -10.94 -2.15 24.04
C GLN A 510 -10.83 -1.14 22.90
N ILE A 511 -11.91 -0.40 22.66
CA ILE A 511 -11.93 0.69 21.69
C ILE A 511 -11.90 2.05 22.40
N ILE A 512 -11.60 3.11 21.68
CA ILE A 512 -11.44 4.46 22.25
C ILE A 512 -12.71 5.29 22.03
N GLY A 513 -13.19 5.93 23.08
CA GLY A 513 -14.31 6.86 23.04
C GLY A 513 -14.05 8.05 22.10
N ASN A 514 -15.07 8.45 21.35
CA ASN A 514 -15.06 9.48 20.31
C ASN A 514 -14.11 9.22 19.14
N ARG A 515 -13.39 8.08 19.12
CA ARG A 515 -12.66 7.62 17.94
C ARG A 515 -13.65 6.91 17.01
N PRO A 516 -13.81 7.35 15.76
CA PRO A 516 -14.65 6.63 14.83
C PRO A 516 -14.09 5.21 14.61
N TYR A 517 -14.99 4.25 14.43
CA TYR A 517 -14.69 2.83 14.36
C TYR A 517 -15.56 2.21 13.27
N ILE A 518 -15.01 1.33 12.43
CA ILE A 518 -15.78 0.62 11.39
C ILE A 518 -16.00 -0.82 11.89
N PRO A 519 -17.22 -1.15 12.36
CA PRO A 519 -17.51 -2.49 12.80
C PRO A 519 -17.58 -3.47 11.62
N SER A 520 -17.34 -4.76 11.88
CA SER A 520 -17.47 -5.80 10.87
C SER A 520 -17.92 -7.14 11.46
N GLY A 521 -18.63 -7.91 10.65
CA GLY A 521 -19.18 -9.21 11.01
C GLY A 521 -18.88 -10.27 9.97
N GLU A 522 -18.73 -11.51 10.42
CA GLU A 522 -18.52 -12.68 9.55
C GLU A 522 -19.78 -13.54 9.52
N PHE A 523 -20.20 -13.91 8.31
CA PHE A 523 -21.37 -14.74 8.04
C PHE A 523 -20.93 -16.02 7.34
N LYS A 524 -21.66 -17.11 7.58
CA LYS A 524 -21.34 -18.44 7.02
C LYS A 524 -22.56 -19.07 6.35
N ASN A 525 -22.37 -19.65 5.17
CA ASN A 525 -23.39 -20.40 4.44
C ASN A 525 -23.26 -21.91 4.72
N LEU A 526 -24.30 -22.50 5.29
CA LEU A 526 -24.42 -23.94 5.56
C LEU A 526 -25.34 -24.66 4.57
N GLY A 527 -26.08 -23.92 3.75
CA GLY A 527 -26.98 -24.44 2.73
C GLY A 527 -26.28 -25.05 1.52
N VAL A 528 -27.09 -25.56 0.59
CA VAL A 528 -26.61 -26.20 -0.65
C VAL A 528 -26.31 -25.15 -1.73
N ASN A 529 -27.10 -24.08 -1.79
CA ASN A 529 -27.00 -23.04 -2.81
C ASN A 529 -26.19 -21.82 -2.34
N VAL A 530 -25.80 -20.95 -3.27
CA VAL A 530 -25.19 -19.65 -2.95
C VAL A 530 -26.24 -18.80 -2.25
N ALA A 531 -25.92 -18.28 -1.06
CA ALA A 531 -26.81 -17.35 -0.35
C ALA A 531 -26.49 -15.92 -0.79
N SER A 532 -27.49 -15.26 -1.38
CA SER A 532 -27.32 -13.94 -2.00
C SER A 532 -28.41 -12.95 -1.60
N ASP A 533 -28.10 -11.67 -1.71
CA ASP A 533 -29.03 -10.53 -1.55
C ASP A 533 -29.91 -10.55 -0.28
N PHE A 534 -29.33 -10.91 0.87
CA PHE A 534 -30.04 -10.90 2.15
C PHE A 534 -29.50 -9.83 3.11
N PRO A 535 -30.37 -9.23 3.94
CA PRO A 535 -29.95 -8.21 4.89
C PRO A 535 -29.23 -8.84 6.09
N VAL A 536 -28.18 -8.17 6.52
CA VAL A 536 -27.52 -8.41 7.80
C VAL A 536 -27.47 -7.12 8.58
N ARG A 537 -27.57 -7.22 9.90
CA ARG A 537 -27.69 -6.07 10.80
C ARG A 537 -26.74 -6.20 11.97
N LEU A 538 -26.09 -5.09 12.30
CA LEU A 538 -25.33 -4.93 13.53
C LEU A 538 -26.03 -3.91 14.42
N ILE A 539 -26.25 -4.28 15.69
CA ILE A 539 -26.81 -3.40 16.71
C ILE A 539 -25.83 -3.35 17.89
N LEU A 540 -25.50 -2.15 18.36
CA LEU A 540 -24.66 -1.97 19.55
C LEU A 540 -25.49 -1.37 20.69
N TYR A 541 -25.28 -1.88 21.90
CA TYR A 541 -25.90 -1.44 23.13
C TYR A 541 -24.85 -1.00 24.12
N LYS A 542 -25.14 0.04 24.92
CA LYS A 542 -24.32 0.43 26.06
C LYS A 542 -24.87 -0.21 27.32
N LEU A 543 -24.10 -1.08 27.96
CA LEU A 543 -24.56 -1.79 29.14
C LEU A 543 -24.68 -0.86 30.36
N PRO A 544 -25.67 -1.11 31.25
CA PRO A 544 -26.56 -2.27 31.29
C PRO A 544 -27.81 -2.17 30.39
N ASP A 545 -28.01 -1.08 29.64
CA ASP A 545 -29.19 -0.90 28.79
C ASP A 545 -29.08 -1.75 27.51
N THR A 546 -29.93 -2.77 27.40
CA THR A 546 -30.04 -3.63 26.20
C THR A 546 -31.33 -3.38 25.40
N LEU A 547 -32.11 -2.36 25.78
CA LEU A 547 -33.37 -2.01 25.11
C LEU A 547 -33.17 -0.84 24.14
N ASN A 548 -32.34 0.14 24.50
CA ASN A 548 -32.02 1.27 23.65
C ASN A 548 -30.66 1.07 22.96
N SER A 549 -30.66 0.89 21.65
CA SER A 549 -29.43 0.80 20.88
C SER A 549 -28.77 2.18 20.75
N VAL A 550 -27.44 2.19 20.85
CA VAL A 550 -26.61 3.39 20.61
C VAL A 550 -26.07 3.45 19.19
N TYR A 551 -26.24 2.36 18.43
CA TYR A 551 -25.90 2.26 17.02
C TYR A 551 -26.68 1.11 16.37
N GLN A 552 -27.09 1.31 15.12
CA GLN A 552 -27.67 0.27 14.28
C GLN A 552 -27.31 0.53 12.81
N SER A 553 -26.82 -0.50 12.13
CA SER A 553 -26.56 -0.45 10.68
C SER A 553 -27.03 -1.75 10.03
N THR A 554 -27.62 -1.63 8.85
CA THR A 554 -28.12 -2.75 8.04
C THR A 554 -27.48 -2.66 6.66
N ILE A 555 -26.93 -3.77 6.19
CA ILE A 555 -26.26 -3.89 4.90
C ILE A 555 -26.73 -5.16 4.19
N THR A 556 -26.70 -5.17 2.86
CA THR A 556 -27.06 -6.35 2.06
C THR A 556 -25.79 -7.13 1.70
N VAL A 557 -25.77 -8.42 2.03
CA VAL A 557 -24.70 -9.33 1.61
C VAL A 557 -24.96 -9.78 0.19
N GLN A 558 -23.99 -9.59 -0.71
CA GLN A 558 -24.14 -9.98 -2.12
C GLN A 558 -24.10 -11.49 -2.33
N ASP A 559 -22.97 -12.16 -2.06
CA ASP A 559 -22.85 -13.62 -2.25
C ASP A 559 -22.04 -14.29 -1.14
N ILE A 560 -22.50 -15.43 -0.64
CA ILE A 560 -21.72 -16.39 0.14
C ILE A 560 -21.84 -17.78 -0.50
N GLN A 561 -20.72 -18.30 -1.01
CA GLN A 561 -20.68 -19.60 -1.70
C GLN A 561 -21.00 -20.77 -0.74
N SER A 562 -21.43 -21.91 -1.26
CA SER A 562 -21.55 -23.16 -0.48
C SER A 562 -20.24 -23.99 -0.56
N GLY A 563 -20.08 -24.96 0.36
CA GLY A 563 -18.90 -25.84 0.37
C GLY A 563 -17.65 -25.23 1.04
N THR A 564 -16.50 -25.29 0.37
CA THR A 564 -15.17 -24.96 0.95
C THR A 564 -15.01 -23.48 1.29
N TYR A 565 -15.53 -22.57 0.44
CA TYR A 565 -15.37 -21.11 0.60
C TYR A 565 -16.65 -20.45 1.09
N ASN A 566 -17.18 -20.93 2.22
CA ASN A 566 -18.54 -20.59 2.66
C ASN A 566 -18.65 -19.49 3.71
N THR A 567 -17.67 -18.59 3.80
CA THR A 567 -17.68 -17.48 4.76
C THR A 567 -17.45 -16.14 4.09
N ARG A 568 -18.06 -15.07 4.60
CA ARG A 568 -17.85 -13.69 4.13
C ARG A 568 -17.82 -12.71 5.30
N VAL A 569 -16.85 -11.79 5.29
CA VAL A 569 -16.77 -10.66 6.22
C VAL A 569 -17.35 -9.42 5.54
N VAL A 570 -18.13 -8.64 6.28
CA VAL A 570 -18.73 -7.40 5.78
C VAL A 570 -18.55 -6.27 6.79
N ASP A 571 -18.20 -5.09 6.29
CA ASP A 571 -18.07 -3.85 7.05
C ASP A 571 -19.42 -3.11 7.14
N PHE A 572 -19.73 -2.58 8.33
CA PHE A 572 -20.91 -1.76 8.59
C PHE A 572 -20.59 -0.26 8.57
N ASP A 573 -21.60 0.58 8.70
CA ASP A 573 -21.42 2.04 8.78
C ASP A 573 -20.53 2.46 9.96
N VAL A 574 -19.91 3.64 9.88
CA VAL A 574 -19.03 4.14 10.94
C VAL A 574 -19.81 4.31 12.26
N PHE A 575 -19.28 3.73 13.34
CA PHE A 575 -19.72 3.91 14.71
C PHE A 575 -18.79 4.89 15.45
N ILE A 576 -19.35 5.83 16.22
CA ILE A 576 -18.58 6.74 17.08
C ILE A 576 -19.08 6.57 18.53
N PRO A 577 -18.36 5.82 19.37
CA PRO A 577 -18.77 5.60 20.76
C PRO A 577 -18.58 6.88 21.59
N ARG A 578 -19.66 7.57 21.95
CA ARG A 578 -19.57 8.84 22.70
C ARG A 578 -19.27 8.66 24.19
N GLU A 579 -19.67 7.53 24.75
CA GLU A 579 -19.63 7.27 26.18
C GLU A 579 -18.68 6.13 26.51
N THR A 580 -18.03 6.21 27.67
CA THR A 580 -17.15 5.13 28.16
C THR A 580 -17.97 4.04 28.84
N GLY A 581 -17.46 2.82 28.86
CA GLY A 581 -18.07 1.70 29.60
C GLY A 581 -18.08 0.39 28.82
N GLN A 582 -18.93 -0.53 29.24
CA GLN A 582 -19.10 -1.84 28.60
C GLN A 582 -20.21 -1.77 27.54
N TYR A 583 -19.98 -2.44 26.42
CA TYR A 583 -20.87 -2.47 25.28
C TYR A 583 -21.12 -3.90 24.83
N LEU A 584 -22.28 -4.11 24.22
CA LEU A 584 -22.72 -5.37 23.64
C LEU A 584 -23.02 -5.17 22.15
N ALA A 585 -22.30 -5.90 21.30
CA ALA A 585 -22.56 -6.00 19.88
C ALA A 585 -23.45 -7.21 19.59
N LYS A 586 -24.54 -6.99 18.86
CA LYS A 586 -25.48 -8.00 18.38
C LYS A 586 -25.45 -8.04 16.86
N LEU A 587 -24.88 -9.09 16.29
CA LEU A 587 -24.85 -9.33 14.86
C LEU A 587 -25.97 -10.29 14.47
N ILE A 588 -26.72 -9.93 13.43
CA ILE A 588 -27.91 -10.65 12.98
C ILE A 588 -27.81 -10.89 11.47
N CYS A 589 -28.08 -12.11 11.01
CA CYS A 589 -28.45 -12.38 9.61
C CYS A 589 -29.93 -12.75 9.53
N ALA A 590 -30.56 -12.42 8.40
CA ALA A 590 -31.94 -12.80 8.15
C ALA A 590 -32.14 -13.10 6.67
N HIS A 591 -31.82 -14.32 6.24
CA HIS A 591 -32.22 -14.78 4.92
C HIS A 591 -33.71 -15.20 4.96
N PRO A 592 -34.56 -14.75 4.02
CA PRO A 592 -36.00 -15.02 4.05
C PRO A 592 -36.33 -16.50 4.05
N GLU A 593 -35.56 -17.28 3.28
CA GLU A 593 -35.77 -18.71 3.06
C GLU A 593 -34.96 -19.60 4.02
N ASP A 594 -34.29 -19.02 5.02
CA ASP A 594 -33.60 -19.80 6.05
C ASP A 594 -34.59 -20.36 7.09
N PRO A 595 -34.70 -21.68 7.22
CA PRO A 595 -35.59 -22.30 8.20
C PRO A 595 -34.98 -22.38 9.61
N VAL A 596 -33.67 -22.21 9.78
CA VAL A 596 -32.97 -22.33 11.07
C VAL A 596 -32.76 -20.93 11.65
N ARG A 597 -33.64 -20.52 12.56
CA ARG A 597 -33.59 -19.18 13.17
C ARG A 597 -32.72 -19.10 14.43
N SER A 598 -32.24 -20.23 14.95
CA SER A 598 -31.49 -20.30 16.22
C SER A 598 -30.05 -19.80 16.11
N ASP A 599 -29.46 -19.80 14.92
CA ASP A 599 -28.07 -19.38 14.63
C ASP A 599 -27.99 -18.07 13.82
N ASP A 600 -29.13 -17.39 13.66
CA ASP A 600 -29.23 -16.09 13.00
C ASP A 600 -28.56 -14.95 13.81
N THR A 601 -28.21 -15.17 15.08
CA THR A 601 -27.68 -14.13 15.98
C THR A 601 -26.43 -14.57 16.74
N VAL A 602 -25.42 -13.69 16.77
CA VAL A 602 -24.22 -13.83 17.63
C VAL A 602 -23.93 -12.53 18.38
N TRP A 603 -23.32 -12.66 19.55
CA TRP A 603 -23.06 -11.57 20.47
C TRP A 603 -21.55 -11.41 20.72
N SER A 604 -21.10 -10.18 20.95
CA SER A 604 -19.72 -9.86 21.36
C SER A 604 -19.73 -8.72 22.38
N TYR A 605 -18.96 -8.87 23.45
CA TYR A 605 -18.78 -7.83 24.46
C TYR A 605 -17.49 -7.08 24.19
N PHE A 606 -17.50 -5.76 24.35
CA PHE A 606 -16.31 -4.93 24.21
C PHE A 606 -16.41 -3.72 25.14
N SER A 607 -15.31 -3.01 25.34
CA SER A 607 -15.28 -1.83 26.21
C SER A 607 -14.80 -0.58 25.48
N VAL A 608 -15.34 0.57 25.88
CA VAL A 608 -14.95 1.89 25.38
C VAL A 608 -14.19 2.63 26.48
N LEU A 609 -12.93 2.96 26.21
CA LEU A 609 -12.07 3.75 27.09
C LEU A 609 -12.27 5.25 26.88
N GLY A 610 -12.02 6.05 27.93
CA GLY A 610 -12.09 7.51 27.85
C GLY A 610 -10.86 8.16 27.24
N GLY A 611 -11.02 9.40 26.76
CA GLY A 611 -9.91 10.28 26.40
C GLY A 611 -9.16 10.80 27.63
N LEU A 612 -8.01 11.45 27.42
CA LEU A 612 -7.20 12.02 28.50
C LEU A 612 -7.88 13.21 29.17
N ALA A 613 -7.76 13.32 30.50
CA ALA A 613 -8.22 14.47 31.27
C ALA A 613 -7.40 14.61 32.56
N GLY A 614 -7.11 15.85 32.96
CA GLY A 614 -6.33 16.16 34.16
C GLY A 614 -4.84 16.37 33.89
N THR A 615 -4.03 16.22 34.93
CA THR A 615 -2.58 16.47 34.87
C THR A 615 -1.81 15.14 34.82
N TYR A 616 -0.86 15.03 33.89
CA TYR A 616 0.04 13.90 33.73
C TYR A 616 1.48 14.38 33.75
N ARG A 617 2.35 13.68 34.48
CA ARG A 617 3.77 13.95 34.54
C ARG A 617 4.49 13.25 33.38
N VAL A 618 5.39 13.97 32.74
CA VAL A 618 6.18 13.47 31.60
C VAL A 618 7.65 13.49 31.98
N GLY A 619 8.31 12.35 31.93
CA GLY A 619 9.71 12.17 32.30
C GLY A 619 10.01 10.77 32.81
N VAL A 620 11.28 10.47 33.06
CA VAL A 620 11.71 9.13 33.48
C VAL A 620 10.96 8.67 34.75
N GLY A 621 10.28 7.53 34.64
CA GLY A 621 9.50 6.94 35.74
C GLY A 621 8.17 7.65 36.08
N GLN A 622 7.69 8.55 35.21
CA GLN A 622 6.40 9.25 35.37
C GLN A 622 5.25 8.60 34.58
N ASP A 623 4.06 9.21 34.58
CA ASP A 623 2.88 8.74 33.84
C ASP A 623 3.19 8.47 32.35
N PHE A 624 3.99 9.36 31.76
CA PHE A 624 4.54 9.20 30.41
C PHE A 624 6.07 9.29 30.48
N PRO A 625 6.80 8.18 30.20
CA PRO A 625 8.26 8.18 30.26
C PRO A 625 8.95 9.19 29.31
N THR A 626 8.29 9.52 28.20
CA THR A 626 8.82 10.44 27.18
C THR A 626 7.70 11.32 26.59
N ILE A 627 8.09 12.44 25.98
CA ILE A 627 7.17 13.28 25.19
C ILE A 627 6.51 12.45 24.07
N ASP A 628 7.24 11.55 23.41
CA ASP A 628 6.69 10.67 22.38
C ASP A 628 5.58 9.76 22.90
N SER A 629 5.74 9.20 24.11
CA SER A 629 4.71 8.35 24.72
C SER A 629 3.46 9.14 25.09
N ALA A 630 3.61 10.38 25.58
CA ALA A 630 2.50 11.29 25.84
C ALA A 630 1.77 11.67 24.54
N MET A 631 2.53 11.96 23.47
CA MET A 631 1.97 12.27 22.15
C MET A 631 1.23 11.09 21.53
N ASN A 632 1.76 9.87 21.64
CA ASN A 632 1.08 8.66 21.18
C ASN A 632 -0.24 8.46 21.92
N ALA A 633 -0.26 8.64 23.24
CA ALA A 633 -1.48 8.56 24.03
C ALA A 633 -2.49 9.65 23.64
N LEU A 634 -2.02 10.88 23.39
CA LEU A 634 -2.87 12.01 22.97
C LEU A 634 -3.53 11.77 21.62
N TYR A 635 -2.80 11.30 20.61
CA TYR A 635 -3.37 10.99 19.29
C TYR A 635 -4.24 9.72 19.28
N LEU A 636 -3.89 8.72 20.08
CA LEU A 636 -4.66 7.49 20.18
C LEU A 636 -6.00 7.73 20.90
N ARG A 637 -5.94 8.36 22.09
CA ARG A 637 -7.08 8.49 23.01
C ARG A 637 -7.86 9.78 22.85
N GLY A 638 -7.24 10.84 22.32
CA GLY A 638 -7.81 12.18 22.36
C GLY A 638 -7.91 12.74 23.77
N VAL A 639 -8.78 13.75 23.94
CA VAL A 639 -9.08 14.36 25.22
C VAL A 639 -10.54 14.13 25.63
N SER A 640 -10.80 14.09 26.93
CA SER A 640 -12.15 14.08 27.53
C SER A 640 -12.37 15.25 28.50
N GLY A 641 -11.34 16.08 28.68
CA GLY A 641 -11.31 17.29 29.49
C GLY A 641 -10.03 18.08 29.21
N ASN A 642 -9.76 19.11 30.01
CA ASN A 642 -8.47 19.81 29.93
C ASN A 642 -7.33 18.87 30.32
N VAL A 643 -6.26 18.87 29.53
CA VAL A 643 -5.08 18.04 29.74
C VAL A 643 -3.87 18.93 30.01
N VAL A 644 -3.11 18.60 31.06
CA VAL A 644 -1.86 19.27 31.40
C VAL A 644 -0.74 18.24 31.44
N PHE A 645 0.27 18.42 30.61
CA PHE A 645 1.52 17.67 30.65
C PHE A 645 2.58 18.45 31.45
N GLU A 646 2.93 17.93 32.62
CA GLU A 646 3.96 18.50 33.50
C GLU A 646 5.33 17.86 33.24
N LEU A 647 6.26 18.66 32.72
CA LEU A 647 7.63 18.22 32.45
C LEU A 647 8.44 18.18 33.76
N THR A 648 8.99 17.01 34.10
CA THR A 648 9.74 16.77 35.35
C THR A 648 11.25 16.73 35.17
N ASP A 649 11.74 16.41 33.98
CA ASP A 649 13.16 16.19 33.72
C ASP A 649 13.84 17.50 33.30
N SER A 650 15.16 17.59 33.49
CA SER A 650 15.92 18.77 33.05
C SER A 650 16.17 18.80 31.55
N TYR A 651 16.05 17.66 30.87
CA TYR A 651 16.40 17.51 29.47
C TYR A 651 15.46 16.53 28.76
N TYR A 652 15.00 16.94 27.59
CA TYR A 652 14.25 16.11 26.65
C TYR A 652 14.86 16.26 25.27
N GLN A 653 14.88 15.18 24.52
CA GLN A 653 15.20 15.20 23.10
C GLN A 653 13.99 14.69 22.33
N VAL A 654 13.50 15.48 21.38
CA VAL A 654 12.37 15.15 20.52
C VAL A 654 12.91 15.12 19.09
N LYS A 655 12.76 13.97 18.43
CA LYS A 655 13.31 13.72 17.09
C LYS A 655 12.19 13.52 16.09
N ALA A 656 12.41 14.01 14.87
CA ALA A 656 11.51 13.73 13.76
C ALA A 656 11.38 12.21 13.53
N ARG A 657 10.15 11.74 13.35
CA ARG A 657 9.83 10.33 13.03
C ARG A 657 9.97 10.08 11.54
N THR A 658 11.21 10.12 11.06
CA THR A 658 11.56 10.01 9.63
C THR A 658 11.32 8.62 9.05
N ASP A 659 11.22 7.60 9.90
CA ASP A 659 10.79 6.25 9.56
C ASP A 659 9.32 6.20 9.10
N VAL A 660 8.50 7.14 9.55
CA VAL A 660 7.09 7.28 9.16
C VAL A 660 6.93 8.29 8.03
N GLU A 661 7.53 9.48 8.17
CA GLU A 661 7.44 10.56 7.18
C GLU A 661 8.81 11.27 7.03
N PRO A 662 9.49 11.16 5.87
CA PRO A 662 10.83 11.73 5.68
C PRO A 662 10.91 13.24 5.89
N SER A 663 9.78 13.94 5.72
CA SER A 663 9.66 15.39 5.90
C SER A 663 9.12 15.82 7.28
N ALA A 664 9.03 14.89 8.25
CA ALA A 664 8.46 15.15 9.55
C ALA A 664 9.17 16.30 10.31
N PRO A 665 8.42 17.15 11.04
CA PRO A 665 8.99 18.06 12.03
C PRO A 665 9.51 17.25 13.23
N ALA A 666 10.27 17.89 14.13
CA ALA A 666 10.70 17.23 15.36
C ALA A 666 9.50 16.82 16.23
N TRP A 667 8.55 17.74 16.41
CA TRP A 667 7.34 17.56 17.22
C TRP A 667 6.09 17.97 16.44
N ASP A 668 5.18 17.04 16.16
CA ASP A 668 4.10 17.22 15.18
C ASP A 668 2.68 17.30 15.77
N PHE A 669 2.01 18.43 15.51
CA PHE A 669 0.62 18.75 15.89
C PHE A 669 -0.26 19.10 14.67
N ARG A 670 0.16 18.75 13.44
CA ARG A 670 -0.50 19.16 12.19
C ARG A 670 -1.76 18.35 11.81
N SER A 671 -2.21 17.40 12.63
CA SER A 671 -3.44 16.63 12.35
C SER A 671 -4.41 16.64 13.51
N TRP A 672 -5.60 16.09 13.29
CA TRP A 672 -6.69 16.11 14.25
C TRP A 672 -6.35 15.34 15.54
N ILE A 673 -6.63 15.96 16.68
CA ILE A 673 -6.62 15.32 18.01
C ILE A 673 -8.07 15.27 18.47
N LEU A 674 -8.56 14.07 18.79
CA LEU A 674 -9.97 13.84 19.11
C LEU A 674 -10.42 14.70 20.31
N ASN A 675 -11.57 15.36 20.15
CA ASN A 675 -12.23 16.27 21.11
C ASN A 675 -11.44 17.50 21.55
N LEU A 676 -10.24 17.75 21.01
CA LEU A 676 -9.49 18.95 21.35
C LEU A 676 -10.17 20.18 20.73
N GLY A 677 -10.14 21.32 21.44
CA GLY A 677 -10.75 22.57 21.01
C GLY A 677 -12.22 22.69 21.39
N TYR A 678 -12.94 23.61 20.71
CA TYR A 678 -14.34 23.88 20.99
C TYR A 678 -15.22 22.71 20.51
N ASN A 679 -15.92 22.09 21.44
CA ASN A 679 -16.92 21.07 21.19
C ASN A 679 -18.32 21.69 21.25
N ALA A 680 -18.97 21.82 20.09
CA ALA A 680 -20.30 22.42 19.98
C ALA A 680 -21.40 21.58 20.65
N ASP A 681 -21.28 20.24 20.65
CA ASP A 681 -22.27 19.34 21.24
C ASP A 681 -22.32 19.48 22.77
N LEU A 682 -21.16 19.75 23.39
CA LEU A 682 -21.01 19.92 24.84
C LEU A 682 -20.99 21.38 25.28
N ASN A 683 -20.89 22.33 24.34
CA ASN A 683 -20.66 23.75 24.60
C ASN A 683 -19.45 23.98 25.53
N THR A 684 -18.36 23.25 25.30
CA THR A 684 -17.13 23.29 26.11
C THR A 684 -15.89 23.33 25.23
N THR A 685 -14.85 24.04 25.68
CA THR A 685 -13.54 24.04 25.02
C THR A 685 -12.54 23.25 25.86
N TYR A 686 -11.92 22.24 25.25
CA TYR A 686 -10.81 21.52 25.87
C TYR A 686 -9.47 22.00 25.33
N THR A 687 -8.48 22.10 26.22
CA THR A 687 -7.12 22.54 25.89
C THR A 687 -6.09 21.48 26.28
N VAL A 688 -4.96 21.47 25.58
CA VAL A 688 -3.76 20.73 25.98
C VAL A 688 -2.68 21.74 26.37
N THR A 689 -2.16 21.63 27.58
CA THR A 689 -1.11 22.52 28.10
C THR A 689 0.17 21.76 28.41
N TRP A 690 1.30 22.22 27.88
CA TRP A 690 2.64 21.77 28.23
C TRP A 690 3.28 22.80 29.15
N LYS A 691 3.67 22.38 30.37
CA LYS A 691 4.24 23.29 31.37
C LYS A 691 5.31 22.60 32.22
N PRO A 692 6.23 23.33 32.85
CA PRO A 692 7.14 22.74 33.84
C PRO A 692 6.36 22.26 35.07
N SER A 693 6.83 21.18 35.70
CA SER A 693 6.41 20.83 37.05
C SER A 693 6.71 21.96 38.05
N THR A 694 6.02 21.97 39.20
CA THR A 694 6.22 23.00 40.24
C THR A 694 7.67 23.14 40.69
N GLN A 695 8.45 22.06 40.73
CA GLN A 695 9.86 22.13 41.10
C GLN A 695 10.71 22.77 39.99
N LYS A 696 10.41 22.48 38.73
CA LYS A 696 11.15 23.01 37.58
C LYS A 696 10.79 24.47 37.29
N SER A 697 9.58 24.90 37.62
CA SER A 697 9.10 26.26 37.36
C SER A 697 9.79 27.36 38.18
N LEU A 698 10.57 26.99 39.20
CA LEU A 698 11.27 27.93 40.09
C LEU A 698 12.55 28.51 39.47
N THR A 699 13.10 27.87 38.43
CA THR A 699 14.39 28.24 37.86
C THR A 699 14.26 28.50 36.36
N LYS A 700 14.85 29.61 35.88
CA LYS A 700 14.91 29.95 34.45
C LYS A 700 15.68 28.90 33.66
N GLY A 701 15.12 28.46 32.52
CA GLY A 701 15.73 27.46 31.64
C GLY A 701 16.06 26.11 32.30
N SER A 702 15.35 25.72 33.36
CA SER A 702 15.59 24.47 34.08
C SER A 702 15.28 23.20 33.28
N ILE A 703 14.51 23.35 32.20
CA ILE A 703 14.16 22.29 31.25
C ILE A 703 14.66 22.70 29.87
N THR A 704 15.49 21.87 29.24
CA THR A 704 15.87 22.03 27.83
C THR A 704 15.21 20.94 26.99
N ILE A 705 14.49 21.34 25.94
CA ILE A 705 13.91 20.45 24.94
C ILE A 705 14.67 20.68 23.63
N GLU A 706 15.46 19.70 23.22
CA GLU A 706 16.12 19.71 21.91
C GLU A 706 15.16 19.19 20.84
N LEU A 707 14.88 20.05 19.86
CA LEU A 707 14.00 19.78 18.72
C LEU A 707 14.88 19.41 17.52
N VAL A 708 15.08 18.11 17.30
CA VAL A 708 15.97 17.61 16.24
C VAL A 708 15.18 17.38 14.96
N SER A 709 15.41 18.23 13.95
CA SER A 709 14.60 18.29 12.73
C SER A 709 15.42 18.24 11.44
N PRO A 710 15.15 17.29 10.52
CA PRO A 710 15.81 17.22 9.22
C PRO A 710 15.34 18.33 8.27
N THR A 711 14.08 18.74 8.37
CA THR A 711 13.48 19.79 7.53
C THR A 711 13.66 21.19 8.12
N GLY A 712 14.14 21.28 9.35
CA GLY A 712 14.30 22.53 10.10
C GLY A 712 13.05 23.00 10.83
N LYS A 713 11.94 22.23 10.79
CA LYS A 713 10.73 22.52 11.57
C LYS A 713 10.80 21.83 12.93
N GLY A 714 10.87 22.60 14.01
CA GLY A 714 10.91 22.10 15.39
C GLY A 714 9.55 21.56 15.83
N ILE A 715 8.71 22.43 16.40
CA ILE A 715 7.30 22.12 16.69
C ILE A 715 6.44 22.61 15.53
N ALA A 716 5.63 21.75 14.92
CA ALA A 716 4.77 22.14 13.80
C ALA A 716 3.28 21.93 14.07
N PHE A 717 2.47 22.91 13.68
CA PHE A 717 1.01 22.89 13.68
C PHE A 717 0.49 23.21 12.28
N GLY A 718 -0.79 22.97 12.04
CA GLY A 718 -1.47 23.32 10.80
C GLY A 718 -2.22 22.14 10.20
N GLN A 719 -2.44 22.16 8.89
CA GLN A 719 -3.08 21.08 8.13
C GLN A 719 -2.01 20.15 7.53
N THR A 720 -2.19 18.82 7.60
CA THR A 720 -1.33 17.86 6.91
C THR A 720 -2.04 16.57 6.50
N THR A 721 -1.71 16.05 5.32
CA THR A 721 -2.02 14.70 4.86
C THR A 721 -0.94 13.68 5.23
N LYS A 722 0.14 14.12 5.89
CA LYS A 722 1.29 13.28 6.27
C LYS A 722 1.66 13.49 7.74
N PRO A 723 0.75 13.16 8.69
CA PRO A 723 1.04 13.31 10.11
C PRO A 723 2.08 12.29 10.55
N SER A 724 3.13 12.71 11.26
CA SER A 724 4.19 11.79 11.67
C SER A 724 3.80 10.83 12.82
N ASN A 725 2.67 11.07 13.50
CA ASN A 725 2.17 10.16 14.52
C ASN A 725 1.25 9.09 13.92
N VAL A 726 1.67 7.82 14.02
CA VAL A 726 0.93 6.66 13.49
C VAL A 726 -0.47 6.48 14.08
N TYR A 727 -0.74 7.04 15.27
CA TYR A 727 -2.06 6.99 15.90
C TYR A 727 -3.00 8.10 15.44
N SER A 728 -2.56 8.96 14.51
CA SER A 728 -3.43 9.96 13.89
C SER A 728 -4.64 9.29 13.23
N VAL A 729 -5.83 9.81 13.51
CA VAL A 729 -7.10 9.32 12.95
C VAL A 729 -7.09 9.39 11.41
N TYR A 730 -6.28 10.28 10.83
CA TYR A 730 -6.15 10.38 9.38
C TYR A 730 -5.75 9.05 8.72
N TYR A 731 -4.85 8.26 9.32
CA TYR A 731 -4.38 7.01 8.72
C TYR A 731 -5.49 5.95 8.59
N GLU A 732 -6.46 5.96 9.51
CA GLU A 732 -7.61 5.05 9.48
C GLU A 732 -8.62 5.42 8.40
N TYR A 733 -8.72 6.71 8.07
CA TYR A 733 -9.76 7.26 7.18
C TYR A 733 -9.23 7.80 5.85
N ARG A 734 -7.94 7.62 5.54
CA ARG A 734 -7.29 8.18 4.35
C ARG A 734 -7.96 7.80 3.02
N THR A 735 -8.63 6.65 2.94
CA THR A 735 -9.33 6.17 1.74
C THR A 735 -10.84 6.48 1.74
N LYS A 736 -11.36 7.15 2.77
CA LYS A 736 -12.80 7.36 2.99
C LYS A 736 -13.29 8.75 2.56
N GLY A 737 -12.81 9.22 1.40
CA GLY A 737 -13.31 10.42 0.72
C GLY A 737 -13.40 11.66 1.64
N SER A 738 -14.57 12.31 1.67
CA SER A 738 -14.82 13.55 2.44
C SER A 738 -14.61 13.42 3.96
N ILE A 739 -14.63 12.22 4.53
CA ILE A 739 -14.33 12.01 5.96
C ILE A 739 -12.86 12.31 6.26
N SER A 740 -11.96 11.99 5.33
CA SER A 740 -10.51 12.22 5.49
C SER A 740 -10.16 13.70 5.67
N ARG A 741 -10.93 14.60 5.04
CA ARG A 741 -10.78 16.07 5.11
C ARG A 741 -10.84 16.62 6.54
N LYS A 742 -11.68 16.03 7.41
CA LYS A 742 -11.77 16.48 8.81
C LYS A 742 -10.48 16.21 9.57
N TYR A 743 -9.84 15.07 9.32
CA TYR A 743 -8.74 14.57 10.15
C TYR A 743 -7.36 15.11 9.78
N VAL A 744 -7.25 15.86 8.69
CA VAL A 744 -6.01 16.55 8.31
C VAL A 744 -5.82 17.89 9.00
N ASN A 745 -6.85 18.46 9.63
CA ASN A 745 -6.79 19.78 10.24
C ASN A 745 -6.36 19.70 11.71
N THR A 746 -5.43 20.56 12.13
CA THR A 746 -5.19 20.77 13.56
C THR A 746 -6.43 21.37 14.23
N PRO A 747 -6.83 20.89 15.43
CA PRO A 747 -8.00 21.40 16.13
C PRO A 747 -7.71 22.69 16.92
N GLY A 748 -6.45 23.17 16.95
CA GLY A 748 -6.05 24.34 17.73
C GLY A 748 -5.95 24.08 19.24
N TYR A 749 -6.00 25.16 20.05
CA TYR A 749 -6.15 25.12 21.52
C TYR A 749 -5.04 24.37 22.28
N ILE A 750 -3.80 24.51 21.82
CA ILE A 750 -2.61 23.96 22.47
C ILE A 750 -1.79 25.11 23.06
N ILE A 751 -1.35 24.92 24.30
CA ILE A 751 -0.64 25.91 25.11
C ILE A 751 0.73 25.35 25.47
N PHE A 752 1.78 26.12 25.21
CA PHE A 752 3.11 25.92 25.77
C PHE A 752 3.37 27.07 26.74
N ASP A 753 3.54 26.78 28.03
CA ASP A 753 3.77 27.80 29.05
C ASP A 753 5.00 27.43 29.89
N GLY A 754 6.09 28.18 29.72
CA GLY A 754 7.30 28.02 30.52
C GLY A 754 7.20 28.57 31.94
N GLY A 755 6.05 29.15 32.32
CA GLY A 755 5.82 29.79 33.60
C GLY A 755 6.59 31.12 33.76
N PRO A 756 6.38 31.85 34.86
CA PRO A 756 6.95 33.19 35.05
C PRO A 756 8.49 33.28 34.94
N GLN A 757 9.19 32.19 35.25
CA GLN A 757 10.66 32.13 35.18
C GLN A 757 11.19 31.76 33.79
N LYS A 758 10.33 31.49 32.81
CA LYS A 758 10.72 30.94 31.50
C LYS A 758 11.55 29.66 31.63
N SER A 759 11.01 28.70 32.37
CA SER A 759 11.72 27.48 32.76
C SER A 759 11.92 26.50 31.59
N ILE A 760 11.09 26.58 30.54
CA ILE A 760 11.24 25.75 29.35
C ILE A 760 12.09 26.49 28.31
N LYS A 761 13.17 25.86 27.90
CA LYS A 761 14.02 26.24 26.77
C LYS A 761 13.79 25.29 25.60
N LEU A 762 13.32 25.82 24.48
CA LEU A 762 13.25 25.13 23.20
C LEU A 762 14.51 25.44 22.40
N ARG A 763 15.28 24.39 22.09
CA ARG A 763 16.53 24.51 21.34
C ARG A 763 16.40 23.76 20.00
N LEU A 764 16.32 24.50 18.91
CA LEU A 764 16.19 23.92 17.57
C LEU A 764 17.55 23.37 17.10
N VAL A 765 17.59 22.08 16.76
CA VAL A 765 18.69 21.43 16.06
C VAL A 765 18.24 21.13 14.63
N SER A 766 18.55 22.01 13.69
CA SER A 766 18.17 21.90 12.27
C SER A 766 19.29 21.29 11.43
N TYR A 767 18.96 20.27 10.65
CA TYR A 767 19.83 19.75 9.59
C TYR A 767 19.50 20.29 8.19
N SER A 768 18.50 21.18 8.08
CA SER A 768 18.17 21.82 6.82
C SER A 768 19.23 22.85 6.43
N ARG A 769 19.66 22.82 5.16
CA ARG A 769 20.56 23.84 4.60
C ARG A 769 19.85 25.16 4.31
N GLY A 770 18.52 25.16 4.22
CA GLY A 770 17.70 26.33 3.91
C GLY A 770 17.38 27.20 5.11
N GLY A 771 17.44 26.68 6.33
CA GLY A 771 17.12 27.44 7.53
C GLY A 771 16.53 26.59 8.66
N GLY A 772 15.67 27.19 9.47
CA GLY A 772 15.00 26.49 10.56
C GLY A 772 14.00 27.36 11.33
N GLN A 773 12.85 26.78 11.65
CA GLN A 773 11.77 27.41 12.40
C GLN A 773 11.53 26.61 13.68
N ALA A 774 11.85 27.18 14.84
CA ALA A 774 11.74 26.43 16.11
C ALA A 774 10.27 26.08 16.42
N ILE A 775 9.35 27.01 16.14
CA ILE A 775 7.91 26.78 16.13
C ILE A 775 7.35 27.22 14.78
N TYR A 776 6.60 26.33 14.12
CA TYR A 776 5.99 26.53 12.82
C TYR A 776 4.47 26.35 12.90
N LEU A 777 3.72 27.44 12.80
CA LEU A 777 2.26 27.48 12.73
C LEU A 777 1.84 27.53 11.26
N GLY A 778 1.57 26.37 10.67
CA GLY A 778 1.14 26.22 9.27
C GLY A 778 -0.32 26.60 9.02
N PRO A 779 -0.84 26.34 7.80
CA PRO A 779 -2.24 26.57 7.44
C PRO A 779 -3.24 26.05 8.47
N GLY A 780 -4.24 26.87 8.81
CA GLY A 780 -5.28 26.50 9.77
C GLY A 780 -4.87 26.50 11.24
N SER A 781 -3.65 26.91 11.59
CA SER A 781 -3.25 27.05 13.00
C SER A 781 -4.04 28.17 13.70
N HIS A 782 -4.73 27.83 14.78
CA HIS A 782 -5.56 28.78 15.52
C HIS A 782 -5.59 28.51 17.02
N HIS A 783 -5.76 29.57 17.82
CA HIS A 783 -5.84 29.50 19.28
C HIS A 783 -4.64 28.78 19.92
N ILE A 784 -3.47 28.84 19.27
CA ILE A 784 -2.22 28.31 19.81
C ILE A 784 -1.57 29.39 20.68
N GLN A 785 -1.14 29.01 21.88
CA GLN A 785 -0.47 29.92 22.82
C GLN A 785 0.96 29.47 23.08
N ILE A 786 1.92 30.33 22.79
CA ILE A 786 3.35 30.13 23.01
C ILE A 786 3.78 31.18 24.03
N LYS A 787 3.95 30.76 25.28
CA LYS A 787 4.08 31.64 26.43
C LYS A 787 5.33 31.37 27.24
N ASN A 788 6.02 32.45 27.60
CA ASN A 788 7.10 32.43 28.58
C ASN A 788 8.19 31.38 28.27
N LEU A 789 8.55 31.18 27.00
CA LEU A 789 9.58 30.22 26.61
C LEU A 789 10.91 30.92 26.35
N ILE A 790 12.02 30.20 26.47
CA ILE A 790 13.29 30.56 25.84
C ILE A 790 13.37 29.79 24.53
N ILE A 791 13.55 30.46 23.40
CA ILE A 791 13.58 29.88 22.06
C ILE A 791 14.91 30.24 21.41
N GLU A 792 15.76 29.24 21.22
CA GLU A 792 17.09 29.41 20.66
C GLU A 792 17.39 28.46 19.51
N ASN A 793 18.37 28.86 18.71
CA ASN A 793 18.92 28.05 17.64
C ASN A 793 20.23 27.39 18.09
N ALA A 794 20.37 26.08 17.94
CA ALA A 794 21.61 25.37 18.21
C ALA A 794 22.65 25.49 17.08
N ASN A 795 22.20 25.78 15.86
CA ASN A 795 22.99 25.72 14.64
C ASN A 795 23.34 27.14 14.14
N SER A 796 24.55 27.63 14.40
CA SER A 796 24.95 29.00 14.03
C SER A 796 24.90 29.27 12.52
N ASN A 797 25.04 28.24 11.68
CA ASN A 797 25.04 28.33 10.21
C ASN A 797 23.68 28.65 9.56
N ILE A 798 22.58 28.61 10.32
CA ILE A 798 21.26 29.03 9.81
C ILE A 798 20.85 30.42 10.32
N ALA A 799 21.61 31.03 11.23
CA ALA A 799 21.26 32.31 11.85
C ALA A 799 21.24 33.49 10.86
N ASP A 800 21.93 33.35 9.72
CA ASP A 800 22.01 34.35 8.65
C ASP A 800 20.97 34.16 7.53
N LYS A 801 20.15 33.10 7.60
CA LYS A 801 19.15 32.78 6.58
C LYS A 801 17.95 33.71 6.69
N THR A 802 17.70 34.49 5.64
CA THR A 802 16.79 35.64 5.67
C THR A 802 15.88 35.76 4.43
N TRP A 803 15.88 34.74 3.55
CA TRP A 803 15.04 34.73 2.36
C TRP A 803 13.62 34.26 2.70
N LEU A 804 12.67 35.18 2.66
CA LEU A 804 11.26 34.86 2.93
C LEU A 804 10.61 34.24 1.69
N PRO A 805 9.76 33.22 1.87
CA PRO A 805 8.92 32.71 0.79
C PRO A 805 8.05 33.83 0.23
N MET A 806 7.63 33.68 -1.03
CA MET A 806 6.82 34.63 -1.79
C MET A 806 5.69 33.97 -2.58
N THR A 807 4.75 34.80 -3.05
CA THR A 807 3.59 34.40 -3.87
C THR A 807 3.71 35.00 -5.28
N ALA A 808 3.40 34.22 -6.30
CA ALA A 808 3.28 34.68 -7.68
C ALA A 808 1.87 34.41 -8.21
N TYR A 809 1.51 35.09 -9.31
CA TYR A 809 0.22 34.92 -9.98
C TYR A 809 0.40 34.97 -11.49
N SER A 810 -0.24 34.04 -12.21
CA SER A 810 -0.38 34.04 -13.66
C SER A 810 -1.83 33.76 -14.05
N PRO A 811 -2.39 34.43 -15.09
CA PRO A 811 -3.73 34.11 -15.60
C PRO A 811 -3.91 32.64 -16.03
N VAL A 812 -2.82 31.98 -16.43
CA VAL A 812 -2.84 30.58 -16.90
C VAL A 812 -2.74 29.60 -15.74
N TYR A 813 -1.85 29.86 -14.78
CA TYR A 813 -1.49 28.90 -13.71
C TYR A 813 -2.09 29.25 -12.35
N GLY A 814 -2.79 30.39 -12.23
CA GLY A 814 -3.32 30.89 -10.96
C GLY A 814 -2.22 31.35 -10.00
N PHE A 815 -2.50 31.26 -8.70
CA PHE A 815 -1.55 31.59 -7.64
C PHE A 815 -0.57 30.45 -7.39
N THR A 816 0.72 30.78 -7.27
CA THR A 816 1.77 29.83 -6.90
C THR A 816 2.54 30.34 -5.70
N TYR A 817 2.95 29.41 -4.84
CA TYR A 817 3.67 29.69 -3.60
C TYR A 817 5.04 29.03 -3.66
N THR A 818 6.06 29.75 -3.21
CA THR A 818 7.41 29.17 -3.08
C THR A 818 7.54 28.37 -1.78
N PRO A 819 8.35 27.31 -1.73
CA PRO A 819 8.56 26.52 -0.50
C PRO A 819 9.33 27.30 0.59
N ASP A 820 9.32 26.78 1.83
CA ASP A 820 10.15 27.35 2.94
C ASP A 820 11.66 27.25 2.66
N THR A 821 12.05 26.31 1.81
CA THR A 821 13.42 26.13 1.32
C THR A 821 13.36 25.89 -0.18
N LEU A 822 14.01 26.76 -0.95
CA LEU A 822 14.05 26.70 -2.41
C LEU A 822 15.46 26.34 -2.86
N LEU A 823 15.58 25.28 -3.67
CA LEU A 823 16.82 24.87 -4.31
C LEU A 823 16.83 25.41 -5.74
N GLN A 824 17.85 26.20 -6.10
CA GLN A 824 18.04 26.70 -7.45
C GLN A 824 19.49 26.46 -7.88
N GLY A 825 19.73 25.37 -8.61
CA GLY A 825 21.08 24.87 -8.87
C GLY A 825 21.80 24.52 -7.56
N SER A 826 23.00 25.06 -7.36
CA SER A 826 23.78 24.88 -6.14
C SER A 826 23.37 25.81 -4.98
N ASN A 827 22.50 26.79 -5.23
CA ASN A 827 22.08 27.77 -4.23
C ASN A 827 20.88 27.26 -3.42
N VAL A 828 20.94 27.45 -2.11
CA VAL A 828 19.85 27.12 -1.18
C VAL A 828 19.32 28.40 -0.57
N PHE A 829 18.08 28.74 -0.91
CA PHE A 829 17.36 29.88 -0.36
C PHE A 829 16.41 29.42 0.75
N GLY A 830 16.31 30.22 1.81
CA GLY A 830 15.40 30.00 2.93
C GLY A 830 15.64 30.99 4.07
N TYR A 831 14.92 30.79 5.16
CA TYR A 831 14.95 31.67 6.34
C TYR A 831 14.98 30.86 7.63
N SER A 832 15.45 31.49 8.70
CA SER A 832 15.31 30.97 10.05
C SER A 832 14.55 31.92 10.95
N ALA A 833 13.72 31.37 11.85
CA ALA A 833 12.91 32.13 12.77
C ALA A 833 12.66 31.38 14.08
N GLY A 834 12.52 32.10 15.20
CA GLY A 834 12.08 31.50 16.45
C GLY A 834 10.64 31.01 16.36
N VAL A 835 9.74 31.87 15.87
CA VAL A 835 8.35 31.53 15.61
C VAL A 835 7.97 31.92 14.18
N THR A 836 7.32 31.02 13.47
CA THR A 836 6.77 31.26 12.14
C THR A 836 5.28 30.98 12.14
N ILE A 837 4.50 31.86 11.54
CA ILE A 837 3.10 31.65 11.18
C ILE A 837 3.03 31.74 9.67
N ARG A 838 2.70 30.66 8.99
CA ARG A 838 2.74 30.63 7.53
C ARG A 838 1.56 29.88 6.95
N SER A 839 0.81 30.59 6.14
CA SER A 839 -0.28 30.06 5.33
C SER A 839 0.16 29.98 3.87
N TYR A 840 -0.08 28.84 3.22
CA TYR A 840 0.32 28.58 1.83
C TYR A 840 -0.58 27.51 1.19
N LEU A 841 -0.75 27.56 -0.14
CA LEU A 841 -1.35 26.46 -0.89
C LEU A 841 -0.26 25.45 -1.26
N PRO A 842 -0.57 24.14 -1.34
CA PRO A 842 0.39 23.13 -1.78
C PRO A 842 1.12 23.57 -3.06
N TYR A 843 2.45 23.49 -3.05
CA TYR A 843 3.29 23.95 -4.17
C TYR A 843 3.74 22.79 -5.07
N ASP A 844 3.69 21.55 -4.58
CA ASP A 844 3.92 20.34 -5.37
C ASP A 844 2.67 19.96 -6.17
N ASN A 845 2.85 19.52 -7.42
CA ASN A 845 1.73 19.19 -8.31
C ASN A 845 0.92 17.98 -7.81
N LEU A 846 1.58 16.94 -7.28
CA LEU A 846 0.90 15.76 -6.75
C LEU A 846 0.15 16.12 -5.47
N GLU A 847 0.77 16.92 -4.60
CA GLU A 847 0.11 17.41 -3.37
C GLU A 847 -1.12 18.28 -3.70
N ARG A 848 -1.04 19.12 -4.74
CA ARG A 848 -2.18 19.91 -5.24
C ARG A 848 -3.30 19.03 -5.79
N GLU A 849 -2.97 18.03 -6.59
CA GLU A 849 -3.97 17.08 -7.14
C GLU A 849 -4.66 16.32 -6.01
N GLN A 850 -3.90 15.81 -5.04
CA GLN A 850 -4.44 15.15 -3.85
C GLN A 850 -5.32 16.09 -3.03
N ALA A 851 -4.85 17.32 -2.77
CA ALA A 851 -5.62 18.33 -2.05
C ALA A 851 -6.94 18.67 -2.76
N SER A 852 -6.93 18.71 -4.10
CA SER A 852 -8.11 18.93 -4.93
C SER A 852 -9.08 17.76 -4.86
N ILE A 853 -8.61 16.52 -5.02
CA ILE A 853 -9.42 15.30 -4.94
C ILE A 853 -10.07 15.15 -3.55
N MET A 854 -9.34 15.50 -2.49
CA MET A 854 -9.85 15.48 -1.11
C MET A 854 -10.77 16.66 -0.78
N GLY A 855 -10.74 17.73 -1.58
CA GLY A 855 -11.47 18.97 -1.32
C GLY A 855 -11.00 19.69 -0.06
N LEU A 856 -9.68 19.83 0.15
CA LEU A 856 -9.12 20.46 1.35
C LEU A 856 -9.50 21.93 1.52
N ASP A 857 -9.77 22.33 2.76
CA ASP A 857 -10.07 23.72 3.13
C ASP A 857 -8.85 24.62 2.99
N THR A 858 -9.07 25.83 2.50
CA THR A 858 -8.11 26.93 2.63
C THR A 858 -8.35 27.67 3.94
N LEU A 859 -7.46 27.50 4.92
CA LEU A 859 -7.65 27.98 6.30
C LEU A 859 -6.53 28.97 6.71
N PRO A 860 -6.82 30.26 6.91
CA PRO A 860 -5.84 31.22 7.42
C PRO A 860 -5.55 31.00 8.90
N ALA A 861 -4.32 31.32 9.32
CA ALA A 861 -3.94 31.25 10.73
C ALA A 861 -4.49 32.44 11.52
N ASN A 862 -5.07 32.18 12.69
CA ASN A 862 -5.77 33.22 13.44
C ASN A 862 -5.80 33.02 14.96
N ASN A 863 -5.99 34.12 15.70
CA ASN A 863 -6.16 34.09 17.16
C ASN A 863 -5.00 33.37 17.90
N ASN A 864 -3.79 33.40 17.35
CA ASN A 864 -2.61 32.84 18.00
C ASN A 864 -1.96 33.88 18.92
N LEU A 865 -1.42 33.42 20.06
CA LEU A 865 -0.80 34.26 21.07
C LEU A 865 0.67 33.87 21.26
N ILE A 866 1.58 34.77 20.94
CA ILE A 866 3.02 34.62 21.16
C ILE A 866 3.43 35.66 22.21
N GLU A 867 3.54 35.23 23.46
CA GLU A 867 3.65 36.14 24.61
C GLU A 867 4.83 35.83 25.54
N GLY A 868 5.55 36.86 25.99
CA GLY A 868 6.50 36.74 27.11
C GLY A 868 7.75 35.91 26.80
N ASN A 869 7.97 35.54 25.54
CA ASN A 869 9.08 34.67 25.15
C ASN A 869 10.42 35.41 25.11
N GLU A 870 11.52 34.67 25.11
CA GLU A 870 12.87 35.13 24.84
C GLU A 870 13.37 34.43 23.58
N ILE A 871 13.67 35.16 22.51
CA ILE A 871 13.92 34.60 21.17
C ILE A 871 15.24 35.13 20.61
N TYR A 872 16.18 34.25 20.26
CA TYR A 872 17.48 34.66 19.71
C TYR A 872 18.19 33.62 18.83
N GLY A 873 19.13 34.09 18.01
CA GLY A 873 20.00 33.24 17.18
C GLY A 873 19.43 32.85 15.81
N PHE A 874 18.48 33.63 15.30
CA PHE A 874 17.76 33.37 14.05
C PHE A 874 17.86 34.54 13.06
N GLY A 875 17.50 34.31 11.80
CA GLY A 875 17.36 35.38 10.81
C GLY A 875 16.27 36.37 11.20
N TYR A 876 15.20 35.86 11.79
CA TYR A 876 14.06 36.60 12.31
C TYR A 876 13.68 36.16 13.73
N GLY A 877 13.13 37.04 14.55
CA GLY A 877 12.50 36.62 15.80
C GLY A 877 11.17 35.91 15.53
N ILE A 878 10.24 36.65 14.92
CA ILE A 878 8.90 36.18 14.55
C ILE A 878 8.62 36.52 13.08
N VAL A 879 8.05 35.58 12.33
CA VAL A 879 7.59 35.77 10.94
C VAL A 879 6.11 35.38 10.88
N SER A 880 5.25 36.24 10.33
CA SER A 880 3.88 35.87 9.95
C SER A 880 3.60 36.21 8.49
N ILE A 881 3.16 35.21 7.72
CA ILE A 881 2.85 35.31 6.29
C ILE A 881 1.49 34.64 6.03
N GLY A 882 0.49 35.42 5.61
CA GLY A 882 -0.81 34.93 5.14
C GLY A 882 -0.79 34.42 3.69
N TYR A 883 -1.93 33.92 3.19
CA TYR A 883 -2.03 33.51 1.78
C TYR A 883 -1.98 34.69 0.81
N GLY A 884 -2.47 35.86 1.24
CA GLY A 884 -2.75 36.98 0.34
C GLY A 884 -4.16 36.88 -0.24
N GLN A 885 -4.28 36.92 -1.57
CA GLN A 885 -5.57 36.87 -2.27
C GLN A 885 -5.70 35.55 -3.02
N LEU A 886 -6.90 34.99 -3.08
CA LEU A 886 -7.20 33.78 -3.85
C LEU A 886 -8.51 33.93 -4.63
N TRP A 887 -8.61 33.26 -5.77
CA TRP A 887 -9.85 33.22 -6.55
C TRP A 887 -10.85 32.25 -5.89
N ARG A 888 -12.06 32.72 -5.62
CA ARG A 888 -13.17 31.88 -5.13
C ARG A 888 -14.44 32.25 -5.89
N GLU A 889 -15.04 31.24 -6.51
CA GLU A 889 -16.27 31.37 -7.31
C GLU A 889 -16.08 32.40 -8.45
N THR A 890 -16.53 33.64 -8.23
CA THR A 890 -16.54 34.72 -9.24
C THR A 890 -15.66 35.91 -8.88
N ASN A 891 -14.98 35.92 -7.72
CA ASN A 891 -14.20 37.05 -7.24
C ASN A 891 -12.89 36.62 -6.57
N TYR A 892 -11.95 37.57 -6.44
CA TYR A 892 -10.83 37.42 -5.51
C TYR A 892 -11.29 37.69 -4.08
N VAL A 893 -10.78 36.91 -3.12
CA VAL A 893 -11.06 37.04 -1.68
C VAL A 893 -9.74 37.06 -0.90
N LYS A 894 -9.68 37.84 0.16
CA LYS A 894 -8.52 37.90 1.08
C LYS A 894 -8.51 36.68 2.00
N TYR A 895 -7.35 36.03 2.09
CA TYR A 895 -7.05 34.96 3.04
C TYR A 895 -5.84 35.35 3.90
N TYR A 896 -5.97 36.49 4.58
CA TYR A 896 -4.91 37.03 5.42
C TYR A 896 -4.92 36.26 6.75
N ASN A 897 -3.75 36.11 7.37
CA ASN A 897 -3.73 35.74 8.77
C ASN A 897 -4.36 36.88 9.58
N TYR A 898 -5.02 36.59 10.70
CA TYR A 898 -5.73 37.65 11.42
C TYR A 898 -5.85 37.45 12.93
N ASN A 899 -6.01 38.57 13.65
CA ASN A 899 -6.18 38.63 15.10
C ASN A 899 -5.08 37.88 15.87
N ASN A 900 -3.85 37.82 15.35
CA ASN A 900 -2.71 37.25 16.06
C ASN A 900 -2.11 38.31 16.99
N THR A 901 -1.60 37.87 18.14
CA THR A 901 -1.01 38.77 19.14
C THR A 901 0.44 38.38 19.42
N PHE A 902 1.34 39.33 19.21
CA PHE A 902 2.78 39.21 19.47
C PHE A 902 3.13 40.20 20.58
N SER A 903 3.19 39.72 21.83
CA SER A 903 3.28 40.62 22.97
C SER A 903 4.36 40.29 23.99
N ASN A 904 4.93 41.33 24.61
CA ASN A 904 5.85 41.18 25.74
C ASN A 904 7.06 40.24 25.48
N ASN A 905 7.43 40.01 24.21
CA ASN A 905 8.57 39.17 23.87
C ASN A 905 9.87 39.96 23.96
N THR A 906 10.95 39.29 24.37
CA THR A 906 12.32 39.78 24.28
C THR A 906 13.00 39.12 23.09
N ILE A 907 13.32 39.87 22.04
CA ILE A 907 13.88 39.35 20.80
C ILE A 907 15.25 39.99 20.58
N TYR A 908 16.29 39.19 20.40
CA TYR A 908 17.63 39.75 20.22
C TYR A 908 18.60 38.83 19.47
N ASN A 909 19.73 39.38 19.04
CA ASN A 909 20.73 38.67 18.24
C ASN A 909 20.11 38.00 17.01
N VAL A 910 19.30 38.77 16.27
CA VAL A 910 18.68 38.33 15.02
C VAL A 910 19.27 39.07 13.83
N LYS A 911 19.24 38.45 12.64
CA LYS A 911 19.92 38.99 11.46
C LYS A 911 19.16 40.15 10.81
N ARG A 912 17.92 39.94 10.39
CA ARG A 912 17.19 40.84 9.49
C ARG A 912 16.04 41.58 10.14
N ALA A 913 15.15 40.90 10.86
CA ALA A 913 14.12 41.61 11.62
C ALA A 913 13.74 40.94 12.94
N GLY A 914 13.39 41.74 13.94
CA GLY A 914 12.76 41.21 15.16
C GLY A 914 11.42 40.54 14.85
N ILE A 915 10.52 41.28 14.19
CA ILE A 915 9.20 40.78 13.79
C ILE A 915 8.92 41.17 12.34
N PHE A 916 8.50 40.20 11.52
CA PHE A 916 8.03 40.40 10.15
C PHE A 916 6.55 40.02 10.02
N LEU A 917 5.73 40.86 9.39
CA LEU A 917 4.33 40.57 9.07
C LEU A 917 4.01 40.87 7.59
N GLY A 918 3.40 39.90 6.89
CA GLY A 918 2.92 40.05 5.52
C GLY A 918 1.59 39.33 5.31
N TYR A 919 0.64 39.97 4.62
CA TYR A 919 -0.74 39.50 4.48
C TYR A 919 -1.38 39.17 5.84
N GLU A 920 -1.24 40.11 6.79
CA GLU A 920 -1.82 40.06 8.13
C GLU A 920 -2.91 41.13 8.29
N GLN A 921 -3.92 40.80 9.09
CA GLN A 921 -5.07 41.68 9.35
C GLN A 921 -5.42 41.76 10.84
N ASN A 922 -5.56 42.99 11.36
CA ASN A 922 -6.00 43.26 12.75
C ASN A 922 -5.14 42.60 13.85
N SER A 923 -3.91 42.23 13.51
CA SER A 923 -2.95 41.65 14.46
C SER A 923 -2.26 42.73 15.29
N GLN A 924 -1.75 42.33 16.46
CA GLN A 924 -1.20 43.25 17.47
C GLN A 924 0.27 42.92 17.76
N VAL A 925 1.14 43.93 17.73
CA VAL A 925 2.55 43.87 18.11
C VAL A 925 2.77 44.81 19.30
N VAL A 926 2.74 44.27 20.53
CA VAL A 926 2.58 45.09 21.74
C VAL A 926 3.61 44.78 22.82
N GLY A 927 4.32 45.79 23.33
CA GLY A 927 5.15 45.62 24.53
C GLY A 927 6.42 44.78 24.31
N ASN A 928 6.84 44.54 23.06
CA ASN A 928 8.03 43.74 22.79
C ASN A 928 9.30 44.57 23.00
N ARG A 929 10.37 43.92 23.47
CA ARG A 929 11.72 44.48 23.52
C ARG A 929 12.58 43.80 22.46
N ILE A 930 13.00 44.55 21.46
CA ILE A 930 13.75 44.06 20.30
C ILE A 930 15.11 44.76 20.29
N TYR A 931 16.20 44.00 20.37
CA TYR A 931 17.53 44.62 20.34
C TYR A 931 18.64 43.81 19.67
N ASN A 932 19.71 44.48 19.27
CA ASN A 932 20.84 43.86 18.57
C ASN A 932 20.39 43.10 17.31
N VAL A 933 19.76 43.84 16.39
CA VAL A 933 19.41 43.35 15.05
C VAL A 933 20.53 43.76 14.09
N ASN A 934 21.25 42.80 13.53
CA ASN A 934 22.44 43.07 12.72
C ASN A 934 22.39 42.42 11.34
N GLY A 935 22.00 43.23 10.35
CA GLY A 935 21.87 42.81 8.95
C GLY A 935 23.22 42.55 8.29
N GLY A 936 24.32 43.18 8.74
CA GLY A 936 25.59 43.12 8.03
C GLY A 936 25.39 43.55 6.57
N SER A 937 25.53 42.63 5.63
CA SER A 937 25.26 42.86 4.20
C SER A 937 23.80 42.71 3.76
N THR A 938 22.85 42.54 4.69
CA THR A 938 21.41 42.67 4.43
C THR A 938 20.85 43.88 5.18
N ASP A 939 19.67 44.34 4.81
CA ASP A 939 18.90 45.29 5.60
C ASP A 939 18.54 44.74 6.99
N ALA A 940 18.27 45.65 7.93
CA ALA A 940 17.98 45.34 9.33
C ALA A 940 16.81 46.18 9.87
N TYR A 941 15.91 45.51 10.59
CA TYR A 941 14.67 46.10 11.10
C TYR A 941 14.36 45.69 12.53
N GLY A 942 13.86 46.60 13.35
CA GLY A 942 13.18 46.18 14.58
C GLY A 942 11.90 45.41 14.23
N ILE A 943 11.00 46.08 13.51
CA ILE A 943 9.74 45.53 13.00
C ILE A 943 9.62 45.87 11.51
N LEU A 944 9.29 44.87 10.68
CA LEU A 944 9.06 45.01 9.24
C LEU A 944 7.64 44.54 8.89
N LEU A 945 6.86 45.40 8.24
CA LEU A 945 5.54 45.07 7.73
C LEU A 945 5.48 45.27 6.22
N GLY A 946 5.15 44.21 5.50
CA GLY A 946 4.95 44.24 4.04
C GLY A 946 6.26 44.28 3.23
N GLY A 947 6.18 44.63 1.95
CA GLY A 947 7.33 44.75 1.06
C GLY A 947 7.77 43.43 0.40
N GLU A 948 9.07 43.26 0.18
CA GLU A 948 9.72 42.08 -0.45
C GLU A 948 9.39 41.81 -1.93
N GLY A 949 8.51 42.58 -2.58
CA GLY A 949 8.10 42.33 -3.96
C GLY A 949 9.22 42.42 -4.99
N SER A 950 9.07 41.66 -6.08
CA SER A 950 10.01 41.67 -7.21
C SER A 950 9.26 41.74 -8.55
N SER A 951 9.95 41.53 -9.66
CA SER A 951 9.32 41.41 -10.99
C SER A 951 8.52 40.11 -11.13
N SER A 952 8.97 39.02 -10.49
CA SER A 952 8.37 37.69 -10.58
C SER A 952 7.38 37.38 -9.46
N TYR A 953 7.48 38.09 -8.33
CA TYR A 953 6.70 37.81 -7.14
C TYR A 953 6.00 39.05 -6.61
N LYS A 954 4.78 38.87 -6.10
CA LYS A 954 3.99 39.91 -5.48
C LYS A 954 4.53 40.21 -4.08
N GLY A 955 4.71 41.49 -3.76
CA GLY A 955 5.07 41.90 -2.41
C GLY A 955 3.90 41.87 -1.43
N TYR A 956 4.25 41.99 -0.16
CA TYR A 956 3.35 41.90 0.96
C TYR A 956 2.70 43.25 1.30
N ASN A 957 1.47 43.18 1.78
CA ASN A 957 0.74 44.29 2.38
C ASN A 957 -0.03 43.80 3.60
N ASN A 958 -0.50 44.72 4.44
CA ASN A 958 -1.18 44.40 5.71
C ASN A 958 -2.36 45.35 5.95
N ILE A 959 -3.28 44.98 6.85
CA ILE A 959 -4.47 45.77 7.17
C ILE A 959 -4.65 45.86 8.70
N GLY A 960 -4.90 47.05 9.22
CA GLY A 960 -5.33 47.29 10.60
C GLY A 960 -4.33 46.84 11.67
N ILE A 961 -3.03 46.82 11.38
CA ILE A 961 -2.03 46.35 12.35
C ILE A 961 -1.78 47.43 13.41
N SER A 962 -1.75 47.00 14.68
CA SER A 962 -1.42 47.86 15.83
C SER A 962 -0.03 47.54 16.37
N ILE A 963 0.85 48.54 16.42
CA ILE A 963 2.24 48.45 16.88
C ILE A 963 2.39 49.41 18.05
N ASN A 964 2.35 48.88 19.26
CA ASN A 964 2.16 49.68 20.46
C ASN A 964 3.17 49.35 21.56
N ARG A 965 3.74 50.36 22.23
CA ARG A 965 4.58 50.18 23.44
C ARG A 965 5.82 49.28 23.24
N ASN A 966 6.35 49.15 22.02
CA ASN A 966 7.56 48.37 21.80
C ASN A 966 8.81 49.21 22.08
N GLU A 967 9.85 48.58 22.60
CA GLU A 967 11.20 49.12 22.73
C GLU A 967 12.09 48.48 21.66
N ILE A 968 12.70 49.29 20.78
CA ILE A 968 13.58 48.84 19.71
C ILE A 968 14.93 49.53 19.85
N SER A 969 16.02 48.75 19.92
CA SER A 969 17.36 49.31 20.03
C SER A 969 18.48 48.54 19.35
N GLY A 970 19.58 49.20 18.99
CA GLY A 970 20.74 48.53 18.41
C GLY A 970 20.43 47.82 17.08
N VAL A 971 19.84 48.57 16.14
CA VAL A 971 19.55 48.08 14.78
C VAL A 971 20.65 48.59 13.85
N SER A 972 21.34 47.68 13.16
CA SER A 972 22.49 48.03 12.32
C SER A 972 22.59 47.22 11.02
N SER A 973 23.06 47.86 9.95
CA SER A 973 23.22 47.26 8.62
C SER A 973 24.20 48.07 7.75
N ASN A 974 24.78 47.44 6.72
CA ASN A 974 25.56 48.10 5.67
C ASN A 974 24.72 48.54 4.47
N ILE A 975 23.41 48.25 4.46
CA ILE A 975 22.46 48.60 3.40
C ILE A 975 21.41 49.58 3.93
N GLY A 976 20.69 49.17 4.98
CA GLY A 976 19.57 49.94 5.52
C GLY A 976 19.20 49.50 6.93
N ALA A 977 19.09 50.43 7.87
CA ALA A 977 18.75 50.15 9.27
C ALA A 977 17.53 50.97 9.70
N ILE A 978 16.43 50.32 10.05
CA ILE A 978 15.19 51.02 10.45
C ILE A 978 14.59 50.43 11.73
N GLY A 979 14.09 51.28 12.63
CA GLY A 979 13.35 50.83 13.81
C GLY A 979 12.05 50.09 13.43
N ILE A 980 11.11 50.81 12.83
CA ILE A 980 9.84 50.25 12.32
C ILE A 980 9.68 50.63 10.84
N LYS A 981 9.60 49.64 9.96
CA LYS A 981 9.32 49.83 8.53
C LYS A 981 7.95 49.28 8.18
N VAL A 982 7.13 50.10 7.53
CA VAL A 982 5.82 49.73 6.98
C VAL A 982 5.84 50.01 5.48
N GLU A 983 6.01 48.96 4.68
CA GLU A 983 6.05 49.03 3.22
C GLU A 983 4.83 48.32 2.63
N GLN A 984 3.87 49.09 2.11
CA GLN A 984 2.66 48.53 1.51
C GLN A 984 2.86 48.30 0.02
N GLU A 985 2.73 47.05 -0.45
CA GLU A 985 2.71 46.73 -1.88
C GLU A 985 1.30 46.51 -2.41
N ALA A 986 0.92 47.23 -3.46
CA ALA A 986 -0.35 47.02 -4.14
C ALA A 986 -0.30 45.78 -5.05
N ASN A 987 -1.20 44.82 -4.80
CA ASN A 987 -1.38 43.67 -5.66
C ASN A 987 -2.48 43.96 -6.67
N VAL A 988 -2.08 44.21 -7.91
CA VAL A 988 -2.99 44.38 -9.05
C VAL A 988 -3.22 43.02 -9.72
N LEU A 989 -4.48 42.60 -9.80
CA LEU A 989 -4.93 41.31 -10.31
C LEU A 989 -5.99 41.49 -11.42
N PRO A 990 -5.90 40.76 -12.54
CA PRO A 990 -6.88 40.83 -13.62
C PRO A 990 -8.18 40.10 -13.24
N HIS A 991 -9.32 40.70 -13.56
CA HIS A 991 -10.66 40.21 -13.27
C HIS A 991 -11.53 40.22 -14.54
N PRO A 992 -12.24 39.12 -14.88
CA PRO A 992 -12.99 38.99 -16.12
C PRO A 992 -14.02 40.10 -16.37
N TYR A 993 -14.63 40.63 -15.30
CA TYR A 993 -15.72 41.61 -15.39
C TYR A 993 -15.37 43.01 -14.90
N LEU A 994 -14.25 43.18 -14.18
CA LEU A 994 -13.92 44.43 -13.46
C LEU A 994 -12.60 45.05 -13.96
N GLY A 995 -11.98 44.46 -14.98
CA GLY A 995 -10.65 44.89 -15.43
C GLY A 995 -9.59 44.50 -14.41
N ASN A 996 -8.98 45.47 -13.73
CA ASN A 996 -7.97 45.20 -12.70
C ASN A 996 -8.52 45.52 -11.31
N VAL A 997 -8.41 44.58 -10.38
CA VAL A 997 -8.69 44.79 -8.95
C VAL A 997 -7.39 44.96 -8.18
N LEU A 998 -7.41 45.85 -7.19
CA LEU A 998 -6.26 46.23 -6.40
C LEU A 998 -6.46 45.82 -4.93
N TYR A 999 -5.43 45.21 -4.35
CA TYR A 999 -5.35 44.91 -2.92
C TYR A 999 -4.18 45.64 -2.26
N PRO A 1000 -4.33 46.17 -1.03
CA PRO A 1000 -5.52 46.11 -0.17
C PRO A 1000 -6.72 46.87 -0.73
N ASP A 1001 -7.87 46.22 -0.72
CA ASP A 1001 -9.18 46.73 -1.17
C ASP A 1001 -9.87 47.61 -0.12
N VAL A 1002 -9.32 47.66 1.10
CA VAL A 1002 -9.75 48.48 2.23
C VAL A 1002 -8.58 49.31 2.76
N ALA A 1003 -8.86 50.41 3.46
CA ALA A 1003 -7.83 51.27 4.03
C ALA A 1003 -6.90 50.51 4.99
N GLU A 1004 -5.61 50.65 4.77
CA GLU A 1004 -4.53 49.96 5.50
C GLU A 1004 -4.60 50.28 6.99
N SER A 1005 -4.84 51.54 7.37
CA SER A 1005 -5.15 51.99 8.74
C SER A 1005 -4.13 51.52 9.79
N MET A 1006 -2.84 51.59 9.48
CA MET A 1006 -1.77 51.18 10.39
C MET A 1006 -1.71 52.09 11.62
N GLN A 1007 -1.45 51.52 12.80
CA GLN A 1007 -1.36 52.28 14.05
C GLN A 1007 -0.01 52.05 14.71
N ILE A 1008 0.85 53.07 14.72
CA ILE A 1008 2.19 53.03 15.31
C ILE A 1008 2.20 53.99 16.50
N ALA A 1009 2.08 53.44 17.71
CA ALA A 1009 1.85 54.23 18.92
C ALA A 1009 2.80 53.91 20.08
N ASN A 1010 3.21 54.94 20.84
CA ASN A 1010 3.91 54.78 22.13
C ASN A 1010 5.20 53.93 22.07
N ASN A 1011 5.87 53.83 20.92
CA ASN A 1011 7.10 53.05 20.79
C ASN A 1011 8.33 53.90 21.15
N ILE A 1012 9.39 53.25 21.63
CA ILE A 1012 10.69 53.86 21.91
C ILE A 1012 11.72 53.23 20.96
N ILE A 1013 12.40 54.05 20.18
CA ILE A 1013 13.36 53.61 19.16
C ILE A 1013 14.67 54.39 19.34
N TRP A 1014 15.78 53.68 19.51
CA TRP A 1014 17.11 54.31 19.64
C TRP A 1014 18.24 53.40 19.15
N GLY A 1015 19.46 53.92 19.01
CA GLY A 1015 20.61 53.08 18.62
C GLY A 1015 20.50 52.51 17.20
N VAL A 1016 19.94 53.27 16.26
CA VAL A 1016 19.88 52.91 14.84
C VAL A 1016 21.15 53.43 14.15
N THR A 1017 22.02 52.52 13.73
CA THR A 1017 23.34 52.82 13.16
C THR A 1017 23.55 52.11 11.83
N VAL A 1018 24.57 52.52 11.07
CA VAL A 1018 24.93 51.87 9.81
C VAL A 1018 26.44 51.64 9.73
N GLY A 1019 26.88 50.57 9.07
CA GLY A 1019 28.31 50.27 8.94
C GLY A 1019 29.01 50.96 7.77
N THR A 1020 28.26 51.61 6.86
CA THR A 1020 28.82 52.35 5.72
C THR A 1020 28.10 53.68 5.54
N GLY A 1021 28.79 54.66 4.94
CA GLY A 1021 28.18 55.96 4.60
C GLY A 1021 27.13 55.89 3.51
N ASN A 1022 27.06 54.76 2.79
CA ASN A 1022 26.17 54.52 1.66
C ASN A 1022 24.82 53.89 2.04
N ALA A 1023 24.57 53.71 3.33
CA ALA A 1023 23.36 53.09 3.85
C ALA A 1023 22.35 54.13 4.33
N TYR A 1024 21.06 53.84 4.18
CA TYR A 1024 19.98 54.70 4.69
C TYR A 1024 19.51 54.23 6.08
N ARG A 1025 18.94 55.13 6.87
CA ARG A 1025 18.37 54.74 8.16
C ARG A 1025 17.19 55.59 8.58
N ALA A 1026 16.29 54.98 9.35
CA ALA A 1026 15.15 55.69 9.91
C ALA A 1026 14.68 55.17 11.26
N GLY A 1027 13.98 56.01 12.02
CA GLY A 1027 13.28 55.57 13.21
C GLY A 1027 12.02 54.81 12.83
N ILE A 1028 11.08 55.52 12.19
CA ILE A 1028 9.87 54.96 11.59
C ILE A 1028 9.85 55.32 10.10
N HIS A 1029 9.55 54.36 9.24
CA HIS A 1029 9.42 54.59 7.80
C HIS A 1029 8.14 53.98 7.26
N LEU A 1030 7.16 54.82 6.95
CA LEU A 1030 5.87 54.46 6.35
C LEU A 1030 5.90 54.80 4.86
N LEU A 1031 5.75 53.79 4.00
CA LEU A 1031 5.81 53.97 2.56
C LEU A 1031 4.98 52.94 1.78
N THR A 1032 4.67 53.24 0.53
CA THR A 1032 4.29 52.20 -0.45
C THR A 1032 5.54 51.64 -1.14
N ALA A 1033 5.46 50.48 -1.78
CA ALA A 1033 6.61 49.85 -2.44
C ALA A 1033 7.35 50.79 -3.42
N ARG A 1034 8.68 50.68 -3.47
CA ARG A 1034 9.57 51.50 -4.31
C ARG A 1034 9.96 50.79 -5.61
N ARG A 1035 10.26 51.56 -6.66
CA ARG A 1035 10.78 51.01 -7.93
C ARG A 1035 12.24 50.64 -7.75
N ALA A 1036 12.60 49.38 -8.03
CA ALA A 1036 13.98 48.91 -7.96
C ALA A 1036 14.92 49.80 -8.80
N ASN A 1037 15.99 50.30 -8.19
CA ASN A 1037 17.00 51.14 -8.82
C ASN A 1037 18.36 50.92 -8.13
N PRO A 1038 19.48 50.75 -8.87
CA PRO A 1038 20.82 50.62 -8.28
C PRO A 1038 21.28 51.88 -7.54
N ASP A 1039 20.78 53.06 -7.92
CA ASP A 1039 20.94 54.26 -7.11
C ASP A 1039 19.92 54.25 -5.96
N ILE A 1040 20.42 54.14 -4.72
CA ILE A 1040 19.59 54.11 -3.50
C ILE A 1040 18.70 55.34 -3.42
N LEU A 1041 19.17 56.50 -3.87
CA LEU A 1041 18.37 57.72 -3.80
C LEU A 1041 17.19 57.67 -4.78
N ALA A 1042 17.44 57.29 -6.03
CA ALA A 1042 16.37 57.07 -7.00
C ALA A 1042 15.40 55.97 -6.57
N TYR A 1043 15.89 54.89 -5.93
CA TYR A 1043 15.04 53.87 -5.29
C TYR A 1043 14.17 54.48 -4.21
N PHE A 1044 14.77 55.25 -3.30
CA PHE A 1044 14.08 55.87 -2.17
C PHE A 1044 12.96 56.82 -2.62
N LEU A 1045 13.18 57.60 -3.68
CA LEU A 1045 12.23 58.62 -4.13
C LEU A 1045 11.18 58.10 -5.13
N THR A 1046 11.42 56.99 -5.84
CA THR A 1046 10.51 56.58 -6.93
C THR A 1046 9.49 55.54 -6.46
N PRO A 1047 8.18 55.85 -6.41
CA PRO A 1047 7.16 54.85 -6.10
C PRO A 1047 7.09 53.77 -7.18
N LYS A 1048 6.79 52.53 -6.79
CA LYS A 1048 6.50 51.43 -7.73
C LYS A 1048 5.20 51.68 -8.50
N LEU A 1049 4.19 52.23 -7.82
CA LEU A 1049 2.89 52.55 -8.40
C LEU A 1049 2.44 53.97 -7.97
N THR A 1050 2.54 54.94 -8.88
CA THR A 1050 2.30 56.37 -8.59
C THR A 1050 0.90 56.68 -8.07
N GLY A 1051 -0.12 55.90 -8.47
CA GLY A 1051 -1.51 56.12 -8.06
C GLY A 1051 -1.90 55.44 -6.74
N TYR A 1052 -1.00 54.72 -6.08
CA TYR A 1052 -1.29 53.98 -4.87
C TYR A 1052 -0.72 54.66 -3.62
N TYR A 1053 -1.57 54.81 -2.62
CA TYR A 1053 -1.27 55.45 -1.34
C TYR A 1053 -1.71 54.55 -0.19
N SER A 1054 -0.90 54.44 0.86
CA SER A 1054 -1.35 53.89 2.14
C SER A 1054 -2.34 54.84 2.81
N ARG A 1055 -3.41 54.35 3.43
CA ARG A 1055 -4.57 55.16 3.86
C ARG A 1055 -4.83 55.08 5.36
N ASN A 1056 -5.15 56.24 5.95
CA ASN A 1056 -5.62 56.41 7.34
C ASN A 1056 -4.62 55.93 8.41
N ASP A 1057 -3.32 55.99 8.11
CA ASP A 1057 -2.27 55.56 9.02
C ASP A 1057 -2.04 56.58 10.17
N LYS A 1058 -1.60 56.09 11.32
CA LYS A 1058 -1.35 56.90 12.53
C LYS A 1058 0.04 56.63 13.09
N ILE A 1059 0.80 57.68 13.35
CA ILE A 1059 2.10 57.67 14.02
C ILE A 1059 2.02 58.61 15.22
N VAL A 1060 1.85 58.05 16.42
CA VAL A 1060 1.44 58.81 17.61
C VAL A 1060 2.26 58.49 18.85
N ASN A 1061 2.63 59.50 19.64
CA ASN A 1061 3.30 59.34 20.94
C ASN A 1061 4.61 58.53 20.91
N ASN A 1062 5.32 58.45 19.78
CA ASN A 1062 6.58 57.70 19.71
C ASN A 1062 7.76 58.56 20.16
N THR A 1063 8.76 57.92 20.79
CA THR A 1063 10.06 58.54 21.10
C THR A 1063 11.12 57.91 20.21
N ILE A 1064 11.81 58.74 19.42
CA ILE A 1064 12.79 58.30 18.42
C ILE A 1064 14.08 59.08 18.62
N VAL A 1065 15.19 58.36 18.77
CA VAL A 1065 16.53 58.94 18.87
C VAL A 1065 17.44 58.27 17.84
N ILE A 1066 17.75 58.98 16.76
CA ILE A 1066 18.77 58.52 15.81
C ILE A 1066 20.13 58.85 16.40
N SER A 1067 20.81 57.81 16.86
CA SER A 1067 22.09 57.92 17.56
C SER A 1067 23.22 58.40 16.64
N PRO A 1068 24.25 59.05 17.20
CA PRO A 1068 25.49 59.31 16.48
C PRO A 1068 26.04 58.02 15.85
N ASN A 1069 26.72 58.14 14.72
CA ASN A 1069 27.36 57.01 14.07
C ASN A 1069 28.89 57.23 14.00
N PRO A 1070 29.63 57.01 15.11
CA PRO A 1070 31.04 57.34 15.18
C PRO A 1070 31.85 56.65 14.07
N GLY A 1071 32.66 57.41 13.36
CA GLY A 1071 33.56 56.89 12.33
C GLY A 1071 32.92 56.64 10.96
N VAL A 1072 31.62 56.90 10.78
CA VAL A 1072 30.93 56.79 9.49
C VAL A 1072 30.35 58.15 9.11
N VAL A 1073 30.74 58.69 7.94
CA VAL A 1073 30.11 59.89 7.37
C VAL A 1073 28.87 59.46 6.61
N SER A 1074 27.69 59.86 7.07
CA SER A 1074 26.42 59.43 6.47
C SER A 1074 26.07 60.27 5.24
N ALA A 1075 26.17 59.71 4.04
CA ALA A 1075 25.88 60.41 2.78
C ALA A 1075 24.45 60.18 2.25
N TYR A 1076 23.74 59.17 2.77
CA TYR A 1076 22.42 58.74 2.31
C TYR A 1076 21.30 59.06 3.30
N PRO A 1077 20.01 58.93 2.91
CA PRO A 1077 18.88 59.41 3.69
C PRO A 1077 18.85 58.95 5.16
N ILE A 1078 18.67 59.93 6.05
CA ILE A 1078 18.43 59.78 7.48
C ILE A 1078 17.12 60.49 7.81
N ALA A 1079 16.13 59.72 8.28
CA ALA A 1079 14.85 60.27 8.71
C ALA A 1079 14.49 59.81 10.12
N GLY A 1080 14.05 60.72 10.99
CA GLY A 1080 13.42 60.29 12.25
C GLY A 1080 12.12 59.55 11.97
N ILE A 1081 11.19 60.22 11.30
CA ILE A 1081 9.95 59.67 10.74
C ILE A 1081 9.93 59.97 9.23
N GLY A 1082 9.93 58.93 8.39
CA GLY A 1082 9.75 59.04 6.95
C GLY A 1082 8.34 58.62 6.53
N ILE A 1083 7.66 59.43 5.73
CA ILE A 1083 6.32 59.17 5.19
C ILE A 1083 6.34 59.39 3.68
N GLN A 1084 6.05 58.35 2.89
CA GLN A 1084 6.08 58.44 1.44
C GLN A 1084 4.83 57.81 0.83
N HIS A 1085 4.09 58.56 0.00
CA HIS A 1085 2.87 58.09 -0.66
C HIS A 1085 1.83 57.55 0.34
N ALA A 1086 1.41 58.41 1.27
CA ALA A 1086 0.35 58.13 2.23
C ALA A 1086 -0.75 59.19 2.17
N LYS A 1087 -1.97 58.80 2.52
CA LYS A 1087 -3.20 59.61 2.52
C LYS A 1087 -3.89 59.54 3.89
N ASN A 1088 -4.40 60.68 4.34
CA ASN A 1088 -5.07 60.87 5.63
C ASN A 1088 -4.22 60.41 6.82
N THR A 1089 -2.92 60.65 6.75
CA THR A 1089 -1.98 60.22 7.79
C THR A 1089 -1.99 61.20 8.97
N LEU A 1090 -2.06 60.68 10.19
CA LEU A 1090 -1.95 61.45 11.42
C LEU A 1090 -0.58 61.23 12.08
N VAL A 1091 0.17 62.32 12.29
CA VAL A 1091 1.46 62.33 12.99
C VAL A 1091 1.35 63.25 14.19
N MET A 1092 1.27 62.70 15.41
CA MET A 1092 0.97 63.52 16.58
C MET A 1092 1.75 63.15 17.84
N ASN A 1093 2.16 64.15 18.62
CA ASN A 1093 2.82 63.98 19.94
C ASN A 1093 4.09 63.11 19.91
N ASN A 1094 4.81 63.03 18.79
CA ASN A 1094 6.07 62.29 18.72
C ASN A 1094 7.23 63.17 19.21
N ALA A 1095 8.21 62.57 19.88
CA ALA A 1095 9.49 63.19 20.22
C ALA A 1095 10.58 62.55 19.36
N VAL A 1096 11.25 63.35 18.53
CA VAL A 1096 12.22 62.86 17.55
C VAL A 1096 13.50 63.69 17.65
N ALA A 1097 14.63 63.01 17.85
CA ALA A 1097 15.94 63.64 17.93
C ALA A 1097 16.89 63.02 16.89
N LEU A 1098 17.56 63.85 16.10
CA LEU A 1098 18.67 63.44 15.23
C LEU A 1098 19.99 63.90 15.83
N MET A 1099 20.77 62.96 16.38
CA MET A 1099 22.00 63.27 17.10
C MET A 1099 23.28 63.05 16.29
N ASP A 1100 23.18 62.59 15.04
CA ASP A 1100 24.37 62.34 14.23
C ASP A 1100 24.94 63.61 13.61
N MET A 1101 26.07 64.06 14.14
CA MET A 1101 26.76 65.24 13.62
C MET A 1101 27.71 64.92 12.45
N ASN A 1102 27.92 63.63 12.13
CA ASN A 1102 28.85 63.20 11.08
C ASN A 1102 28.11 62.85 9.78
N VAL A 1103 27.49 63.86 9.17
CA VAL A 1103 26.66 63.73 7.96
C VAL A 1103 27.32 64.46 6.80
N ASP A 1104 27.28 63.88 5.60
CA ASP A 1104 27.80 64.54 4.39
C ASP A 1104 27.03 65.86 4.16
N PRO A 1105 27.71 66.99 3.90
CA PRO A 1105 27.05 68.26 3.60
C PRO A 1105 26.07 68.20 2.41
N ASN A 1106 26.22 67.24 1.51
CA ASN A 1106 25.36 67.01 0.35
C ASN A 1106 24.27 65.96 0.60
N ASN A 1107 24.10 65.49 1.84
CA ASN A 1107 23.05 64.55 2.19
C ASN A 1107 21.67 65.15 1.87
N GLN A 1108 20.91 64.48 1.01
CA GLN A 1108 19.66 65.01 0.51
C GLN A 1108 18.50 64.93 1.49
N VAL A 1109 18.60 64.07 2.52
CA VAL A 1109 17.56 63.88 3.52
C VAL A 1109 18.21 63.68 4.88
N TYR A 1110 18.27 64.73 5.69
CA TYR A 1110 18.61 64.68 7.11
C TYR A 1110 17.53 65.43 7.90
N ALA A 1111 16.46 64.73 8.28
CA ALA A 1111 15.25 65.38 8.82
C ALA A 1111 14.55 64.57 9.92
N CYS A 1112 14.08 65.25 10.97
CA CYS A 1112 13.23 64.61 11.99
C CYS A 1112 11.92 64.08 11.40
N LEU A 1113 11.32 64.81 10.45
CA LEU A 1113 10.14 64.41 9.70
C LEU A 1113 10.39 64.62 8.20
N PHE A 1114 10.38 63.54 7.43
CA PHE A 1114 10.46 63.56 5.98
C PHE A 1114 9.11 63.14 5.39
N TYR A 1115 8.53 63.98 4.53
CA TYR A 1115 7.29 63.69 3.81
C TYR A 1115 7.50 63.80 2.31
N GLN A 1116 7.06 62.78 1.57
CA GLN A 1116 7.07 62.77 0.10
C GLN A 1116 5.73 62.28 -0.45
N GLY A 1117 4.99 63.16 -1.12
CA GLY A 1117 3.71 62.87 -1.74
C GLY A 1117 3.13 64.10 -2.44
N MET A 1118 1.85 64.03 -2.82
CA MET A 1118 1.08 65.24 -3.19
C MET A 1118 0.99 66.20 -1.99
N MET A 1119 0.51 67.43 -2.21
CA MET A 1119 0.54 68.45 -1.16
C MET A 1119 -0.15 67.95 0.13
N PRO A 1120 0.41 68.21 1.33
CA PRO A 1120 -0.15 67.74 2.59
C PRO A 1120 -1.65 68.04 2.76
N SER A 1121 -2.12 69.21 2.30
CA SER A 1121 -3.53 69.62 2.31
C SER A 1121 -4.44 68.77 1.40
N GLU A 1122 -3.92 68.33 0.26
CA GLU A 1122 -4.63 67.47 -0.70
C GLU A 1122 -4.65 66.00 -0.24
N MET A 1123 -3.59 65.59 0.46
CA MET A 1123 -3.41 64.23 0.95
C MET A 1123 -3.89 64.03 2.38
N GLY A 1124 -4.34 65.08 3.07
CA GLY A 1124 -4.86 64.98 4.44
C GLY A 1124 -3.81 64.61 5.48
N LEU A 1125 -2.54 64.99 5.29
CA LEU A 1125 -1.51 64.81 6.33
C LEU A 1125 -1.77 65.80 7.47
N THR A 1126 -1.96 65.29 8.68
CA THR A 1126 -2.06 66.10 9.91
C THR A 1126 -0.81 65.88 10.76
N SER A 1127 -0.06 66.95 11.04
CA SER A 1127 1.09 66.93 11.95
C SER A 1127 0.84 67.90 13.10
N ASP A 1128 0.71 67.40 14.34
CA ASP A 1128 0.39 68.23 15.51
C ASP A 1128 1.23 67.86 16.75
N ARG A 1129 1.65 68.86 17.53
CA ARG A 1129 2.36 68.71 18.82
C ARG A 1129 3.58 67.76 18.81
N ASN A 1130 4.30 67.66 17.69
CA ASN A 1130 5.54 66.91 17.62
C ASN A 1130 6.72 67.75 18.13
N ALA A 1131 7.64 67.14 18.88
CA ALA A 1131 8.88 67.74 19.34
C ALA A 1131 10.06 67.23 18.50
N PHE A 1132 10.87 68.15 17.98
CA PHE A 1132 12.00 67.86 17.10
C PHE A 1132 13.28 68.46 17.69
N TRP A 1133 14.38 67.69 17.68
CA TRP A 1133 15.71 68.10 18.12
C TRP A 1133 16.77 67.77 17.07
#